data_AF-A0AAN7IFZ5-F1
#
_entry.id   AF-A0AAN7IFZ5-F1
#
_cell.length_a   1.000
_cell.length_b   1.000
_cell.length_c   1.000
_cell.angle_alpha   90.00
_cell.angle_beta   90.00
_cell.angle_gamma   90.00
#
_symmetry.space_group_name_H-M   'P 1'
#
loop_
_entity.id
_entity.type
_entity.pdbx_description
1 polymer ?
#
loop_
_entity_poly.entity_id
_entity_poly.type
_entity_poly.pdbx_seq_one_letter_code
_entity_poly.pdbx_strand_id
1 'polypeptide(L)'
;MKLPKDFNKGKVQLPKNLSYLSDELRIIEWHGYPFKSMPTSFQPNKLFELRMHCSCIKHLWKGIMNLDELRIIDLSDSQNLIEMSDLSGAPKLKQLILRRCIKLSKIHESLGNLKWLIQLDLNGCKCLESLPPKINLESLEIFILSGCSRLKKFPEVMGNMSSLSKLDLKETAIEDLRLSMNSDKLRIIDLSDSQNLIEMSDLSGAPKLNQLILQRCIRLSKIHASLGNLKWLIRLDLNGCKCLESLPPKINLESLEIFILSGCSRLKKFPEVVGNMSSLSELYLNETAIKDLPLSMEHLTGLIKLDLRDCKNLSSLPNVCCYLLSLKILTLSGCSKINELPENLENIKGLEELDMSETAITELPSSFILLKNLKVLSLHGCEGLSISSNKLISLPVMQKRRVDPTGMLGNSLSNLWSLTKLNLSYCNLQAIPDGLGCLSSLTNLDLRGNNFVCLPESTTQLSNMKTLLLCGCTHLQSLPELPLNIRGIDADGCTSLEILPLRFEDGPYPFLCLLNCVKLIKNEDYGDMLLTKLRHHFQFKGDEPIYRIIIPGREIPKWFSHQSVGTSVNLQVPSEKFKGIAVCALFVLRQHRPLLQLHSSYEGGYRLSHWLHCYLIANGDERKLILGGYPFSDQFGKIESYHLYLGYYPYKLFTEELRENWSQIDANGIGQIEIRFETYGPGLEVTKCGAHWVYEQDIEDLNQTMRGCNNNSCSITPYEDDLEDSAKETKIE
;
A
#
# COMPACT_ATOMS: atom_id res chain seq x y z
N MET A 1 -22.66 6.14 -9.67
CA MET A 1 -23.19 5.26 -10.74
C MET A 1 -24.52 5.84 -11.23
N LYS A 2 -24.65 6.25 -12.50
CA LYS A 2 -25.96 6.61 -13.09
C LYS A 2 -26.67 5.31 -13.44
N LEU A 3 -27.87 5.09 -12.91
CA LEU A 3 -28.71 3.95 -13.29
C LEU A 3 -29.00 4.00 -14.81
N PRO A 4 -28.99 2.86 -15.53
CA PRO A 4 -29.35 2.81 -16.95
C PRO A 4 -30.76 3.39 -17.18
N LYS A 5 -30.97 4.09 -18.30
CA LYS A 5 -32.22 4.78 -18.63
C LYS A 5 -33.46 3.87 -18.69
N ASP A 6 -33.28 2.56 -18.80
CA ASP A 6 -34.37 1.58 -18.94
C ASP A 6 -34.87 0.97 -17.61
N PHE A 7 -34.23 1.24 -16.47
CA PHE A 7 -34.69 0.74 -15.16
C PHE A 7 -35.98 1.39 -14.64
N ASN A 8 -36.39 2.53 -15.22
CA ASN A 8 -37.59 3.28 -14.82
C ASN A 8 -38.91 2.73 -15.42
N LYS A 9 -38.86 1.67 -16.23
CA LYS A 9 -40.07 1.00 -16.74
C LYS A 9 -40.36 -0.20 -15.86
N GLY A 10 -41.26 -0.06 -14.89
CA GLY A 10 -41.79 -1.20 -14.12
C GLY A 10 -42.28 -2.32 -15.04
N LYS A 11 -42.24 -3.57 -14.57
CA LYS A 11 -42.69 -4.76 -15.34
C LYS A 11 -44.15 -4.66 -15.79
N VAL A 12 -44.95 -3.85 -15.09
CA VAL A 12 -46.36 -3.59 -15.38
C VAL A 12 -46.49 -2.19 -15.99
N GLN A 13 -46.82 -2.12 -17.29
CA GLN A 13 -47.10 -0.87 -17.97
C GLN A 13 -48.61 -0.68 -18.14
N LEU A 14 -49.18 0.29 -17.41
CA LEU A 14 -50.58 0.69 -17.54
C LEU A 14 -50.64 1.96 -18.40
N PRO A 15 -51.10 1.89 -19.66
CA PRO A 15 -51.14 3.04 -20.56
C PRO A 15 -52.21 4.08 -20.21
N LYS A 16 -53.18 3.74 -19.33
CA LYS A 16 -54.21 4.63 -18.77
C LYS A 16 -54.00 4.79 -17.26
N ASN A 17 -54.61 5.82 -16.65
CA ASN A 17 -54.56 6.04 -15.19
C ASN A 17 -55.02 4.79 -14.41
N LEU A 18 -54.43 4.52 -13.25
CA LEU A 18 -54.92 3.47 -12.33
C LEU A 18 -56.12 4.01 -11.55
N SER A 19 -57.32 3.61 -11.94
CA SER A 19 -58.56 4.11 -11.34
C SER A 19 -59.02 3.34 -10.11
N TYR A 20 -58.52 2.13 -9.88
CA TYR A 20 -58.99 1.27 -8.79
C TYR A 20 -57.88 0.36 -8.26
N LEU A 21 -57.87 0.22 -6.93
CA LEU A 21 -57.17 -0.81 -6.17
C LEU A 21 -58.14 -1.37 -5.15
N SER A 22 -58.08 -2.68 -4.89
CA SER A 22 -58.98 -3.33 -3.94
C SER A 22 -58.62 -2.99 -2.50
N ASP A 23 -59.60 -2.57 -1.71
CA ASP A 23 -59.44 -2.25 -0.29
C ASP A 23 -59.11 -3.48 0.59
N GLU A 24 -59.22 -4.69 0.01
CA GLU A 24 -58.83 -5.96 0.63
C GLU A 24 -57.32 -6.25 0.54
N LEU A 25 -56.55 -5.44 -0.19
CA LEU A 25 -55.11 -5.64 -0.35
C LEU A 25 -54.38 -5.52 0.99
N ARG A 26 -53.58 -6.54 1.32
CA ARG A 26 -52.70 -6.57 2.48
C ARG A 26 -51.24 -6.23 2.14
N ILE A 27 -50.79 -6.57 0.94
CA ILE A 27 -49.41 -6.32 0.50
C ILE A 27 -49.47 -5.72 -0.89
N ILE A 28 -48.75 -4.61 -1.09
CA ILE A 28 -48.54 -4.00 -2.39
C ILE A 28 -47.03 -3.95 -2.62
N GLU A 29 -46.54 -4.73 -3.58
CA GLU A 29 -45.18 -4.63 -4.09
C GLU A 29 -45.21 -4.25 -5.57
N TRP A 30 -44.83 -3.01 -5.87
CA TRP A 30 -44.94 -2.44 -7.22
C TRP A 30 -43.72 -1.61 -7.60
N HIS A 31 -42.71 -2.28 -8.16
CA HIS A 31 -41.52 -1.62 -8.68
C HIS A 31 -41.83 -0.80 -9.94
N GLY A 32 -41.39 0.46 -9.97
CA GLY A 32 -41.56 1.36 -11.11
C GLY A 32 -42.99 1.88 -11.27
N TYR A 33 -43.72 2.11 -10.17
CA TYR A 33 -45.10 2.60 -10.25
C TYR A 33 -45.16 3.93 -11.02
N PRO A 34 -45.99 4.02 -12.08
CA PRO A 34 -45.86 5.10 -13.07
C PRO A 34 -46.61 6.40 -12.70
N PHE A 35 -47.51 6.36 -11.71
CA PHE A 35 -48.36 7.52 -11.39
C PHE A 35 -47.78 8.39 -10.25
N LYS A 36 -48.26 9.63 -10.19
CA LYS A 36 -47.77 10.66 -9.26
C LYS A 36 -48.26 10.46 -7.81
N SER A 37 -49.33 9.68 -7.62
CA SER A 37 -49.94 9.36 -6.33
C SER A 37 -50.75 8.08 -6.45
N MET A 38 -51.14 7.50 -5.32
CA MET A 38 -52.10 6.39 -5.29
C MET A 38 -53.51 6.85 -5.72
N PRO A 39 -54.39 5.93 -6.18
CA PRO A 39 -55.77 6.26 -6.53
C PRO A 39 -56.52 6.85 -5.33
N THR A 40 -57.22 7.97 -5.50
CA THR A 40 -57.95 8.64 -4.41
C THR A 40 -59.14 7.84 -3.90
N SER A 41 -59.63 6.86 -4.67
CA SER A 41 -60.71 5.94 -4.27
C SER A 41 -60.24 4.79 -3.39
N PHE A 42 -58.93 4.55 -3.29
CA PHE A 42 -58.38 3.43 -2.54
C PHE A 42 -58.43 3.69 -1.03
N GLN A 43 -59.02 2.77 -0.27
CA GLN A 43 -59.14 2.80 1.19
C GLN A 43 -58.32 1.64 1.81
N PRO A 44 -57.01 1.84 2.06
CA PRO A 44 -56.04 0.81 2.48
C PRO A 44 -56.18 0.36 3.95
N ASN A 45 -57.38 0.18 4.47
CA ASN A 45 -57.62 -0.15 5.88
C ASN A 45 -56.97 -1.48 6.32
N LYS A 46 -56.80 -2.42 5.37
CA LYS A 46 -56.20 -3.76 5.59
C LYS A 46 -54.74 -3.85 5.13
N LEU A 47 -54.17 -2.76 4.61
CA LEU A 47 -52.83 -2.76 4.04
C LEU A 47 -51.80 -2.91 5.15
N PHE A 48 -50.97 -3.94 5.04
CA PHE A 48 -49.92 -4.29 5.98
C PHE A 48 -48.53 -3.85 5.49
N GLU A 49 -48.28 -3.96 4.20
CA GLU A 49 -46.97 -3.68 3.60
C GLU A 49 -47.10 -2.98 2.26
N LEU A 50 -46.32 -1.91 2.09
CA LEU A 50 -46.28 -1.10 0.89
C LEU A 50 -44.83 -0.94 0.41
N ARG A 51 -44.47 -1.62 -0.67
CA ARG A 51 -43.18 -1.51 -1.34
C ARG A 51 -43.36 -0.99 -2.75
N MET A 52 -42.87 0.21 -3.04
CA MET A 52 -43.01 0.83 -4.35
C MET A 52 -41.69 1.46 -4.79
N HIS A 53 -40.68 0.61 -5.00
CA HIS A 53 -39.35 1.01 -5.43
C HIS A 53 -39.35 1.73 -6.79
N CYS A 54 -38.41 2.65 -7.02
CA CYS A 54 -38.21 3.34 -8.30
C CYS A 54 -39.48 4.02 -8.85
N SER A 55 -40.37 4.51 -7.99
CA SER A 55 -41.69 5.01 -8.41
C SER A 55 -41.66 6.46 -8.89
N CYS A 56 -42.62 6.80 -9.75
CA CYS A 56 -42.88 8.16 -10.22
C CYS A 56 -43.73 9.00 -9.23
N ILE A 57 -43.98 8.47 -8.04
CA ILE A 57 -44.78 9.09 -6.99
C ILE A 57 -44.13 10.40 -6.54
N LYS A 58 -44.95 11.43 -6.37
CA LYS A 58 -44.60 12.72 -5.77
C LYS A 58 -45.02 12.81 -4.31
N HIS A 59 -46.16 12.21 -3.98
CA HIS A 59 -46.75 12.01 -2.66
C HIS A 59 -47.61 10.74 -2.70
N LEU A 60 -47.61 9.93 -1.65
CA LEU A 60 -48.38 8.67 -1.62
C LEU A 60 -49.88 8.94 -1.73
N TRP A 61 -50.38 9.80 -0.84
CA TRP A 61 -51.77 10.25 -0.75
C TRP A 61 -51.84 11.71 -0.26
N LYS A 62 -53.03 12.30 -0.34
CA LYS A 62 -53.34 13.62 0.21
C LYS A 62 -54.32 13.48 1.37
N GLY A 63 -54.11 14.25 2.43
CA GLY A 63 -54.91 14.17 3.65
C GLY A 63 -54.55 12.96 4.51
N ILE A 64 -55.42 12.67 5.48
CA ILE A 64 -55.26 11.58 6.44
C ILE A 64 -55.93 10.32 5.88
N MET A 65 -55.23 9.18 5.89
CA MET A 65 -55.77 7.86 5.56
C MET A 65 -55.78 6.96 6.78
N ASN A 66 -56.76 6.05 6.89
CA ASN A 66 -56.72 4.99 7.89
C ASN A 66 -55.77 3.85 7.42
N LEU A 67 -54.70 3.62 8.18
CA LEU A 67 -53.62 2.68 7.89
C LEU A 67 -53.25 1.89 9.16
N ASP A 68 -54.24 1.54 9.97
CA ASP A 68 -54.07 0.87 11.28
C ASP A 68 -53.25 -0.42 11.20
N GLU A 69 -53.33 -1.15 10.08
CA GLU A 69 -52.60 -2.40 9.87
C GLU A 69 -51.24 -2.24 9.18
N LEU A 70 -50.88 -1.04 8.73
CA LEU A 70 -49.63 -0.81 8.03
C LEU A 70 -48.43 -0.95 8.96
N ARG A 71 -47.42 -1.69 8.53
CA ARG A 71 -46.16 -1.93 9.28
C ARG A 71 -44.93 -1.48 8.50
N ILE A 72 -44.96 -1.54 7.17
CA ILE A 72 -43.78 -1.29 6.33
C ILE A 72 -44.15 -0.37 5.19
N ILE A 73 -43.37 0.68 5.00
CA ILE A 73 -43.34 1.51 3.80
C ILE A 73 -41.91 1.51 3.25
N ASP A 74 -41.74 1.08 2.00
CA ASP A 74 -40.48 1.17 1.27
C ASP A 74 -40.69 1.86 -0.08
N LEU A 75 -40.14 3.05 -0.24
CA LEU A 75 -40.18 3.84 -1.47
C LEU A 75 -38.77 4.09 -2.04
N SER A 76 -37.82 3.21 -1.75
CA SER A 76 -36.43 3.37 -2.20
C SER A 76 -36.34 3.68 -3.70
N ASP A 77 -35.43 4.56 -4.08
CA ASP A 77 -35.19 5.04 -5.44
C ASP A 77 -36.36 5.79 -6.08
N SER A 78 -37.38 6.20 -5.32
CA SER A 78 -38.46 7.06 -5.82
C SER A 78 -37.99 8.50 -5.97
N GLN A 79 -37.21 8.77 -7.02
CA GLN A 79 -36.53 10.06 -7.24
C GLN A 79 -37.48 11.24 -7.46
N ASN A 80 -38.77 11.00 -7.67
CA ASN A 80 -39.79 12.04 -7.83
C ASN A 80 -40.53 12.41 -6.54
N LEU A 81 -40.29 11.68 -5.44
CA LEU A 81 -40.89 11.95 -4.15
C LEU A 81 -40.40 13.31 -3.64
N ILE A 82 -41.33 14.24 -3.35
CA ILE A 82 -41.01 15.62 -2.93
C ILE A 82 -41.21 15.78 -1.42
N GLU A 83 -42.28 15.19 -0.92
CA GLU A 83 -42.69 15.26 0.48
C GLU A 83 -43.34 13.93 0.88
N MET A 84 -43.11 13.51 2.12
CA MET A 84 -43.82 12.37 2.68
C MET A 84 -45.24 12.74 3.09
N SER A 85 -46.20 11.89 2.76
CA SER A 85 -47.60 12.06 3.16
C SER A 85 -47.78 11.95 4.68
N ASP A 86 -48.91 12.45 5.19
CA ASP A 86 -49.29 12.33 6.60
C ASP A 86 -49.38 10.85 7.02
N LEU A 87 -48.65 10.50 8.09
CA LEU A 87 -48.57 9.16 8.68
C LEU A 87 -49.37 9.04 9.98
N SER A 88 -50.16 10.04 10.36
CA SER A 88 -50.94 10.04 11.61
C SER A 88 -51.92 8.88 11.70
N GLY A 89 -52.43 8.39 10.56
CA GLY A 89 -53.29 7.21 10.51
C GLY A 89 -52.55 5.86 10.41
N ALA A 90 -51.22 5.84 10.50
CA ALA A 90 -50.40 4.62 10.51
C ALA A 90 -49.67 4.42 11.87
N PRO A 91 -50.39 4.33 13.00
CA PRO A 91 -49.78 4.37 14.34
C PRO A 91 -48.88 3.17 14.67
N LYS A 92 -49.08 2.05 13.97
CA LYS A 92 -48.34 0.79 14.17
C LYS A 92 -47.17 0.62 13.17
N LEU A 93 -46.81 1.65 12.40
CA LEU A 93 -45.72 1.59 11.42
C LEU A 93 -44.40 1.23 12.12
N LYS A 94 -43.71 0.21 11.60
CA LYS A 94 -42.43 -0.31 12.13
C LYS A 94 -41.24 0.10 11.29
N GLN A 95 -41.38 0.20 9.96
CA GLN A 95 -40.28 0.54 9.06
C GLN A 95 -40.69 1.58 8.04
N LEU A 96 -39.88 2.63 7.90
CA LEU A 96 -39.99 3.62 6.84
C LEU A 96 -38.65 3.73 6.12
N ILE A 97 -38.63 3.30 4.86
CA ILE A 97 -37.42 3.20 4.03
C ILE A 97 -37.61 4.06 2.78
N LEU A 98 -36.83 5.13 2.66
CA LEU A 98 -36.90 6.13 1.57
C LEU A 98 -35.53 6.35 0.92
N ARG A 99 -34.74 5.29 0.76
CA ARG A 99 -33.37 5.37 0.25
C ARG A 99 -33.34 6.07 -1.11
N ARG A 100 -32.38 6.97 -1.34
CA ARG A 100 -32.13 7.68 -2.60
C ARG A 100 -33.35 8.40 -3.18
N CYS A 101 -34.28 8.85 -2.33
CA CYS A 101 -35.33 9.79 -2.72
C CYS A 101 -34.75 11.20 -2.90
N ILE A 102 -34.01 11.42 -3.97
CA ILE A 102 -33.13 12.60 -4.14
C ILE A 102 -33.84 13.96 -4.16
N LYS A 103 -35.16 14.01 -4.46
CA LYS A 103 -35.98 15.24 -4.46
C LYS A 103 -36.75 15.45 -3.16
N LEU A 104 -36.70 14.50 -2.22
CA LEU A 104 -37.42 14.58 -0.96
C LEU A 104 -36.83 15.73 -0.14
N SER A 105 -37.60 16.81 0.03
CA SER A 105 -37.14 18.01 0.74
C SER A 105 -37.60 18.07 2.19
N LYS A 106 -38.74 17.44 2.49
CA LYS A 106 -39.39 17.51 3.80
C LYS A 106 -40.04 16.19 4.18
N ILE A 107 -40.03 15.89 5.47
CA ILE A 107 -40.83 14.82 6.07
C ILE A 107 -41.96 15.46 6.89
N HIS A 108 -43.17 14.92 6.79
CA HIS A 108 -44.33 15.41 7.53
C HIS A 108 -44.14 15.29 9.05
N GLU A 109 -44.71 16.24 9.80
CA GLU A 109 -44.55 16.35 11.26
C GLU A 109 -45.07 15.11 12.02
N SER A 110 -46.06 14.42 11.46
CA SER A 110 -46.61 13.17 12.00
C SER A 110 -45.54 12.09 12.25
N LEU A 111 -44.42 12.10 11.52
CA LEU A 111 -43.30 11.19 11.77
C LEU A 111 -42.83 11.29 13.23
N GLY A 112 -42.80 12.49 13.81
CA GLY A 112 -42.32 12.72 15.17
C GLY A 112 -43.08 11.96 16.26
N ASN A 113 -44.28 11.45 15.97
CA ASN A 113 -45.16 10.76 16.92
C ASN A 113 -45.24 9.24 16.71
N LEU A 114 -44.47 8.65 15.79
CA LEU A 114 -44.52 7.21 15.50
C LEU A 114 -43.75 6.38 16.54
N LYS A 115 -44.41 6.09 17.67
CA LYS A 115 -43.80 5.38 18.81
C LYS A 115 -43.31 3.96 18.52
N TRP A 116 -43.87 3.30 17.51
CA TRP A 116 -43.59 1.90 17.14
C TRP A 116 -42.59 1.75 15.99
N LEU A 117 -42.07 2.86 15.47
CA LEU A 117 -41.09 2.86 14.39
C LEU A 117 -39.77 2.29 14.91
N ILE A 118 -39.33 1.18 14.32
CA ILE A 118 -38.08 0.47 14.66
C ILE A 118 -36.94 0.96 13.77
N GLN A 119 -37.21 1.20 12.49
CA GLN A 119 -36.22 1.66 11.52
C GLN A 119 -36.73 2.84 10.70
N LEU A 120 -35.90 3.88 10.64
CA LEU A 120 -36.05 5.02 9.74
C LEU A 120 -34.80 5.13 8.86
N ASP A 121 -34.97 4.91 7.56
CA ASP A 121 -33.87 4.92 6.60
C ASP A 121 -34.12 5.95 5.49
N LEU A 122 -33.38 7.05 5.56
CA LEU A 122 -33.41 8.18 4.64
C LEU A 122 -32.10 8.28 3.84
N ASN A 123 -31.36 7.18 3.72
CA ASN A 123 -30.04 7.17 3.09
C ASN A 123 -30.08 7.80 1.69
N GLY A 124 -29.24 8.79 1.40
CA GLY A 124 -29.11 9.42 0.08
C GLY A 124 -30.24 10.38 -0.30
N CYS A 125 -31.08 10.83 0.65
CA CYS A 125 -32.06 11.90 0.43
C CYS A 125 -31.38 13.28 0.34
N LYS A 126 -30.69 13.53 -0.78
CA LYS A 126 -29.81 14.71 -0.96
C LYS A 126 -30.49 16.07 -0.82
N CYS A 127 -31.79 16.19 -1.13
CA CYS A 127 -32.53 17.44 -0.99
C CYS A 127 -33.19 17.62 0.39
N LEU A 128 -33.06 16.67 1.31
CA LEU A 128 -33.71 16.74 2.62
C LEU A 128 -33.13 17.90 3.43
N GLU A 129 -33.95 18.91 3.68
CA GLU A 129 -33.53 20.14 4.37
C GLU A 129 -33.84 20.10 5.87
N SER A 130 -34.94 19.43 6.25
CA SER A 130 -35.40 19.36 7.62
C SER A 130 -36.16 18.08 7.93
N LEU A 131 -35.94 17.57 9.14
CA LEU A 131 -36.80 16.61 9.82
C LEU A 131 -37.85 17.37 10.66
N PRO A 132 -38.90 16.69 11.18
CA PRO A 132 -39.79 17.29 12.17
C PRO A 132 -38.97 17.88 13.32
N PRO A 133 -39.26 19.11 13.77
CA PRO A 133 -38.42 19.80 14.75
C PRO A 133 -38.35 19.06 16.09
N LYS A 134 -39.41 18.32 16.42
CA LYS A 134 -39.52 17.50 17.64
C LYS A 134 -39.79 16.06 17.25
N ILE A 135 -39.05 15.13 17.84
CA ILE A 135 -39.26 13.69 17.68
C ILE A 135 -39.42 12.98 19.02
N ASN A 136 -40.29 11.97 19.04
CA ASN A 136 -40.48 11.01 20.13
C ASN A 136 -40.66 9.59 19.56
N LEU A 137 -39.56 8.98 19.13
CA LEU A 137 -39.52 7.67 18.48
C LEU A 137 -39.04 6.57 19.44
N GLU A 138 -39.89 6.20 20.40
CA GLU A 138 -39.56 5.34 21.55
C GLU A 138 -38.98 3.95 21.18
N SER A 139 -39.49 3.34 20.10
CA SER A 139 -39.06 2.01 19.64
C SER A 139 -37.92 2.05 18.60
N LEU A 140 -37.43 3.22 18.22
CA LEU A 140 -36.47 3.33 17.11
C LEU A 140 -35.13 2.74 17.51
N GLU A 141 -34.67 1.74 16.75
CA GLU A 141 -33.40 1.07 16.94
C GLU A 141 -32.34 1.56 15.95
N ILE A 142 -32.76 1.88 14.72
CA ILE A 142 -31.88 2.25 13.61
C ILE A 142 -32.36 3.56 12.96
N PHE A 143 -31.51 4.58 13.00
CA PHE A 143 -31.76 5.86 12.37
C PHE A 143 -30.66 6.20 11.36
N ILE A 144 -30.98 6.10 10.06
CA ILE A 144 -30.03 6.33 8.96
C ILE A 144 -30.44 7.60 8.20
N LEU A 145 -29.57 8.61 8.23
CA LEU A 145 -29.66 9.87 7.50
C LEU A 145 -28.45 10.07 6.57
N SER A 146 -27.61 9.04 6.43
CA SER A 146 -26.39 9.09 5.61
C SER A 146 -26.65 9.64 4.21
N GLY A 147 -25.89 10.63 3.74
CA GLY A 147 -26.04 11.26 2.43
C GLY A 147 -27.15 12.31 2.33
N CYS A 148 -27.78 12.71 3.45
CA CYS A 148 -28.69 13.86 3.51
C CYS A 148 -27.89 15.18 3.54
N SER A 149 -27.25 15.52 2.42
CA SER A 149 -26.25 16.59 2.34
C SER A 149 -26.79 18.02 2.50
N ARG A 150 -28.11 18.22 2.64
CA ARG A 150 -28.73 19.52 2.96
C ARG A 150 -29.30 19.59 4.38
N LEU A 151 -29.26 18.50 5.13
CA LEU A 151 -29.79 18.45 6.49
C LEU A 151 -28.83 19.16 7.43
N LYS A 152 -29.19 20.36 7.89
CA LYS A 152 -28.32 21.22 8.73
C LYS A 152 -28.48 21.01 10.23
N LYS A 153 -29.64 20.54 10.66
CA LYS A 153 -29.99 20.39 12.09
C LYS A 153 -30.53 19.01 12.36
N PHE A 154 -30.05 18.41 13.43
CA PHE A 154 -30.68 17.24 14.02
C PHE A 154 -31.90 17.69 14.87
N PRO A 155 -33.02 16.96 14.86
CA PRO A 155 -34.22 17.35 15.59
C PRO A 155 -34.04 17.30 17.11
N GLU A 156 -34.83 18.10 17.84
CA GLU A 156 -34.90 18.03 19.30
C GLU A 156 -35.68 16.77 19.70
N VAL A 157 -35.17 16.05 20.69
CA VAL A 157 -35.85 14.87 21.19
C VAL A 157 -36.53 15.18 22.51
N MET A 158 -37.86 15.07 22.50
CA MET A 158 -38.74 15.43 23.62
C MET A 158 -38.92 14.29 24.65
N GLY A 159 -38.47 13.08 24.33
CA GLY A 159 -38.62 11.87 25.14
C GLY A 159 -37.39 10.99 25.12
N ASN A 160 -37.50 9.77 25.66
CA ASN A 160 -36.39 8.83 25.68
C ASN A 160 -36.43 7.88 24.47
N MET A 161 -35.44 7.95 23.56
CA MET A 161 -35.24 6.90 22.53
C MET A 161 -34.29 5.83 23.07
N SER A 162 -34.75 5.14 24.11
CA SER A 162 -33.97 4.12 24.84
C SER A 162 -33.64 2.89 24.00
N SER A 163 -34.34 2.70 22.87
CA SER A 163 -34.10 1.60 21.95
C SER A 163 -33.01 1.88 20.91
N LEU A 164 -32.62 3.15 20.73
CA LEU A 164 -31.72 3.55 19.65
C LEU A 164 -30.36 2.88 19.82
N SER A 165 -29.95 2.12 18.81
CA SER A 165 -28.69 1.36 18.82
C SER A 165 -27.67 1.91 17.82
N LYS A 166 -28.15 2.45 16.69
CA LYS A 166 -27.33 2.99 15.61
C LYS A 166 -27.88 4.31 15.10
N LEU A 167 -27.02 5.32 15.05
CA LEU A 167 -27.26 6.62 14.45
C LEU A 167 -26.22 6.86 13.35
N ASP A 168 -26.66 6.91 12.10
CA ASP A 168 -25.81 7.11 10.93
C ASP A 168 -26.15 8.45 10.25
N LEU A 169 -25.24 9.40 10.39
CA LEU A 169 -25.30 10.80 9.93
C LEU A 169 -24.19 11.11 8.93
N LYS A 170 -23.60 10.09 8.30
CA LYS A 170 -22.51 10.28 7.34
C LYS A 170 -22.92 11.21 6.18
N GLU A 171 -22.00 12.02 5.66
CA GLU A 171 -22.24 12.92 4.52
C GLU A 171 -23.45 13.88 4.72
N THR A 172 -23.73 14.28 5.96
CA THR A 172 -24.77 15.28 6.27
C THR A 172 -24.18 16.69 6.39
N ALA A 173 -25.04 17.70 6.34
CA ALA A 173 -24.65 19.10 6.55
C ALA A 173 -24.83 19.55 8.01
N ILE A 174 -24.92 18.61 8.95
CA ILE A 174 -25.20 18.87 10.36
C ILE A 174 -24.11 19.75 10.96
N GLU A 175 -24.52 20.84 11.61
CA GLU A 175 -23.62 21.81 12.24
C GLU A 175 -23.35 21.48 13.72
N ASP A 176 -24.32 20.86 14.41
CA ASP A 176 -24.30 20.51 15.84
C ASP A 176 -25.23 19.29 16.07
N LEU A 177 -24.80 18.32 16.88
CA LEU A 177 -25.57 17.10 17.21
C LEU A 177 -26.00 17.10 18.68
N ARG A 178 -27.03 17.85 19.05
CA ARG A 178 -27.50 17.85 20.45
C ARG A 178 -28.27 16.56 20.77
N LEU A 179 -27.60 15.60 21.39
CA LEU A 179 -28.24 14.42 21.98
C LEU A 179 -28.76 14.80 23.37
N SER A 180 -29.93 15.43 23.45
CA SER A 180 -30.62 15.73 24.72
C SER A 180 -31.24 14.49 25.38
N MET A 181 -30.75 13.30 25.05
CA MET A 181 -31.42 12.01 25.23
C MET A 181 -30.52 11.08 26.00
N ASN A 182 -31.09 10.27 26.88
CA ASN A 182 -30.33 9.20 27.54
C ASN A 182 -30.61 7.84 26.88
N SER A 183 -29.72 7.39 25.99
CA SER A 183 -29.85 6.11 25.28
C SER A 183 -28.76 5.12 25.68
N ASP A 184 -29.09 4.21 26.60
CA ASP A 184 -28.20 3.15 27.07
C ASP A 184 -27.89 2.07 26.00
N LYS A 185 -28.69 2.01 24.94
CA LYS A 185 -28.50 1.06 23.84
C LYS A 185 -27.68 1.63 22.70
N LEU A 186 -27.42 2.94 22.65
CA LEU A 186 -26.70 3.55 21.54
C LEU A 186 -25.26 3.04 21.53
N ARG A 187 -24.88 2.34 20.45
CA ARG A 187 -23.55 1.73 20.29
C ARG A 187 -22.73 2.44 19.24
N ILE A 188 -23.36 2.98 18.20
CA ILE A 188 -22.65 3.54 17.04
C ILE A 188 -23.22 4.90 16.68
N ILE A 189 -22.32 5.89 16.58
CA ILE A 189 -22.57 7.18 15.95
C ILE A 189 -21.55 7.34 14.82
N ASP A 190 -22.04 7.48 13.59
CA ASP A 190 -21.21 7.79 12.42
C ASP A 190 -21.59 9.15 11.85
N LEU A 191 -20.65 10.09 11.88
CA LEU A 191 -20.74 11.46 11.37
C LEU A 191 -19.72 11.69 10.25
N SER A 192 -19.14 10.63 9.67
CA SER A 192 -18.11 10.74 8.64
C SER A 192 -18.54 11.70 7.53
N ASP A 193 -17.61 12.48 6.98
CA ASP A 193 -17.84 13.47 5.92
C ASP A 193 -18.90 14.54 6.28
N SER A 194 -19.19 14.77 7.57
CA SER A 194 -20.03 15.89 8.00
C SER A 194 -19.24 17.20 7.95
N GLN A 195 -19.18 17.79 6.75
CA GLN A 195 -18.26 18.89 6.44
C GLN A 195 -18.56 20.19 7.20
N ASN A 196 -19.77 20.34 7.74
CA ASN A 196 -20.21 21.54 8.46
C ASN A 196 -20.13 21.43 9.98
N LEU A 197 -19.80 20.25 10.53
CA LEU A 197 -19.68 20.05 11.95
C LEU A 197 -18.48 20.85 12.49
N ILE A 198 -18.73 21.80 13.40
CA ILE A 198 -17.69 22.68 13.96
C ILE A 198 -17.21 22.16 15.32
N GLU A 199 -18.15 21.68 16.13
CA GLU A 199 -17.90 21.16 17.47
C GLU A 199 -18.78 19.92 17.68
N MET A 200 -18.19 18.90 18.29
CA MET A 200 -18.93 17.73 18.75
C MET A 200 -19.42 18.02 20.17
N SER A 201 -20.74 17.99 20.35
CA SER A 201 -21.52 18.31 21.55
C SER A 201 -21.45 17.24 22.65
N ASP A 202 -22.21 17.44 23.73
CA ASP A 202 -22.23 16.51 24.86
C ASP A 202 -22.73 15.10 24.50
N LEU A 203 -21.96 14.09 24.89
CA LEU A 203 -22.23 12.66 24.72
C LEU A 203 -22.59 11.96 26.04
N SER A 204 -22.81 12.72 27.12
CA SER A 204 -23.22 12.17 28.43
C SER A 204 -24.50 11.32 28.35
N GLY A 205 -25.37 11.64 27.39
CA GLY A 205 -26.58 10.88 27.07
C GLY A 205 -26.36 9.54 26.37
N ALA A 206 -25.13 9.19 25.99
CA ALA A 206 -24.77 7.92 25.34
C ALA A 206 -23.60 7.23 26.06
N PRO A 207 -23.74 6.86 27.35
CA PRO A 207 -22.61 6.41 28.17
C PRO A 207 -22.02 5.04 27.76
N LYS A 208 -22.80 4.24 27.02
CA LYS A 208 -22.42 2.90 26.53
C LYS A 208 -22.11 2.90 25.02
N LEU A 209 -21.64 4.02 24.49
CA LEU A 209 -21.24 4.15 23.09
C LEU A 209 -19.99 3.29 22.84
N ASN A 210 -20.01 2.44 21.81
CA ASN A 210 -18.89 1.59 21.43
C ASN A 210 -18.05 2.22 20.31
N GLN A 211 -18.67 2.93 19.37
CA GLN A 211 -17.98 3.50 18.22
C GLN A 211 -18.45 4.93 17.95
N LEU A 212 -17.48 5.84 17.86
CA LEU A 212 -17.66 7.21 17.39
C LEU A 212 -16.78 7.43 16.17
N ILE A 213 -17.42 7.65 15.02
CA ILE A 213 -16.74 7.80 13.73
C ILE A 213 -17.01 9.21 13.20
N LEU A 214 -15.96 10.00 13.02
CA LEU A 214 -15.95 11.42 12.64
C LEU A 214 -14.98 11.65 11.46
N GLN A 215 -14.77 10.63 10.62
CA GLN A 215 -13.80 10.71 9.53
C GLN A 215 -14.08 11.91 8.61
N ARG A 216 -13.04 12.65 8.21
CA ARG A 216 -13.12 13.77 7.25
C ARG A 216 -14.14 14.86 7.63
N CYS A 217 -14.43 15.04 8.91
CA CYS A 217 -15.11 16.23 9.43
C CYS A 217 -14.16 17.44 9.39
N ILE A 218 -13.93 17.98 8.19
CA ILE A 218 -12.84 18.92 7.91
C ILE A 218 -12.92 20.25 8.67
N ARG A 219 -14.09 20.64 9.17
CA ARG A 219 -14.31 21.87 9.97
C ARG A 219 -14.39 21.62 11.47
N LEU A 220 -14.36 20.35 11.91
CA LEU A 220 -14.41 19.99 13.32
C LEU A 220 -13.17 20.53 14.02
N SER A 221 -13.38 21.41 14.99
CA SER A 221 -12.32 22.13 15.69
C SER A 221 -12.14 21.67 17.14
N LYS A 222 -13.24 21.26 17.79
CA LYS A 222 -13.30 20.89 19.20
C LYS A 222 -14.24 19.72 19.43
N ILE A 223 -13.98 19.00 20.51
CA ILE A 223 -14.82 17.91 20.99
C ILE A 223 -15.14 18.16 22.46
N HIS A 224 -16.41 18.01 22.83
CA HIS A 224 -16.89 18.19 24.19
C HIS A 224 -16.18 17.28 25.20
N ALA A 225 -15.99 17.78 26.42
CA ALA A 225 -15.22 17.12 27.47
C ALA A 225 -15.80 15.75 27.91
N SER A 226 -17.10 15.53 27.70
CA SER A 226 -17.78 14.26 27.97
C SER A 226 -17.15 13.07 27.25
N LEU A 227 -16.53 13.29 26.07
CA LEU A 227 -15.80 12.25 25.36
C LEU A 227 -14.76 11.60 26.27
N GLY A 228 -14.07 12.37 27.11
CA GLY A 228 -12.98 11.89 27.95
C GLY A 228 -13.36 10.86 29.01
N ASN A 229 -14.65 10.58 29.23
CA ASN A 229 -15.13 9.61 30.21
C ASN A 229 -16.02 8.50 29.60
N LEU A 230 -15.99 8.30 28.28
CA LEU A 230 -16.72 7.21 27.62
C LEU A 230 -16.00 5.86 27.78
N LYS A 231 -16.18 5.23 28.95
CA LYS A 231 -15.46 4.01 29.34
C LYS A 231 -15.69 2.79 28.43
N TRP A 232 -16.79 2.76 27.68
CA TRP A 232 -17.20 1.64 26.82
C TRP A 232 -16.84 1.84 25.35
N LEU A 233 -16.21 2.97 25.01
CA LEU A 233 -15.81 3.28 23.65
C LEU A 233 -14.69 2.32 23.23
N ILE A 234 -14.93 1.53 22.19
CA ILE A 234 -13.99 0.56 21.60
C ILE A 234 -13.20 1.20 20.46
N ARG A 235 -13.86 2.04 19.65
CA ARG A 235 -13.25 2.73 18.51
C ARG A 235 -13.59 4.22 18.50
N LEU A 236 -12.55 5.04 18.42
CA LEU A 236 -12.65 6.48 18.16
C LEU A 236 -11.90 6.81 16.88
N ASP A 237 -12.62 7.27 15.87
CA ASP A 237 -12.06 7.54 14.54
C ASP A 237 -12.29 8.99 14.12
N LEU A 238 -11.22 9.79 14.18
CA LEU A 238 -11.17 11.21 13.81
C LEU A 238 -10.32 11.43 12.54
N ASN A 239 -10.06 10.37 11.76
CA ASN A 239 -9.20 10.43 10.58
C ASN A 239 -9.57 11.58 9.64
N GLY A 240 -8.63 12.47 9.32
CA GLY A 240 -8.81 13.58 8.40
C GLY A 240 -9.62 14.76 8.95
N CYS A 241 -9.78 14.89 10.28
CA CYS A 241 -10.32 16.11 10.91
C CYS A 241 -9.27 17.23 10.91
N LYS A 242 -9.01 17.81 9.72
CA LYS A 242 -7.92 18.77 9.48
C LYS A 242 -7.94 20.01 10.37
N CYS A 243 -9.12 20.46 10.81
CA CYS A 243 -9.26 21.62 11.69
C CYS A 243 -9.25 21.30 13.18
N LEU A 244 -9.11 20.04 13.60
CA LEU A 244 -9.16 19.66 15.01
C LEU A 244 -7.97 20.26 15.76
N GLU A 245 -8.24 21.15 16.71
CA GLU A 245 -7.19 21.86 17.45
C GLU A 245 -6.89 21.21 18.80
N SER A 246 -7.93 20.66 19.44
CA SER A 246 -7.82 20.08 20.78
C SER A 246 -8.82 18.96 21.01
N LEU A 247 -8.36 17.92 21.70
CA LEU A 247 -9.19 16.91 22.37
C LEU A 247 -9.50 17.36 23.81
N PRO A 248 -10.44 16.71 24.51
CA PRO A 248 -10.59 16.88 25.95
C PRO A 248 -9.24 16.73 26.65
N PRO A 249 -8.87 17.63 27.58
CA PRO A 249 -7.51 17.66 28.13
C PRO A 249 -7.13 16.39 28.89
N LYS A 250 -8.13 15.68 29.43
CA LYS A 250 -7.98 14.42 30.15
C LYS A 250 -8.87 13.36 29.51
N ILE A 251 -8.33 12.16 29.32
CA ILE A 251 -9.06 11.00 28.80
C ILE A 251 -8.90 9.79 29.72
N ASN A 252 -9.98 9.03 29.86
CA ASN A 252 -10.08 7.74 30.53
C ASN A 252 -11.05 6.84 29.74
N LEU A 253 -10.55 6.22 28.67
CA LEU A 253 -11.33 5.40 27.75
C LEU A 253 -10.96 3.92 27.96
N GLU A 254 -11.42 3.34 29.06
CA GLU A 254 -10.99 2.04 29.58
C GLU A 254 -11.11 0.88 28.57
N SER A 255 -12.15 0.88 27.72
CA SER A 255 -12.39 -0.17 26.71
C SER A 255 -11.86 0.17 25.31
N LEU A 256 -11.16 1.29 25.13
CA LEU A 256 -10.74 1.74 23.80
C LEU A 256 -9.67 0.82 23.26
N GLU A 257 -9.89 0.25 22.08
CA GLU A 257 -8.95 -0.63 21.38
C GLU A 257 -8.27 0.11 20.23
N ILE A 258 -9.01 0.95 19.50
CA ILE A 258 -8.52 1.65 18.31
C ILE A 258 -8.77 3.15 18.42
N PHE A 259 -7.71 3.94 18.36
CA PHE A 259 -7.77 5.41 18.35
C PHE A 259 -7.08 5.99 17.11
N ILE A 260 -7.87 6.55 16.19
CA ILE A 260 -7.38 7.11 14.93
C ILE A 260 -7.50 8.63 14.93
N LEU A 261 -6.37 9.32 14.88
CA LEU A 261 -6.23 10.78 14.75
C LEU A 261 -5.47 11.20 13.49
N SER A 262 -5.21 10.24 12.59
CA SER A 262 -4.49 10.44 11.32
C SER A 262 -4.98 11.68 10.57
N GLY A 263 -4.09 12.52 10.07
CA GLY A 263 -4.45 13.70 9.27
C GLY A 263 -5.11 14.85 10.05
N CYS A 264 -5.14 14.82 11.39
CA CYS A 264 -5.53 15.95 12.22
C CYS A 264 -4.42 17.01 12.27
N SER A 265 -4.20 17.69 11.15
CA SER A 265 -3.01 18.54 10.91
C SER A 265 -2.93 19.82 11.75
N ARG A 266 -3.94 20.14 12.56
CA ARG A 266 -3.91 21.24 13.55
C ARG A 266 -3.81 20.77 15.00
N LEU A 267 -3.85 19.46 15.25
CA LEU A 267 -3.78 18.90 16.59
C LEU A 267 -2.34 19.02 17.11
N LYS A 268 -2.11 19.89 18.09
CA LYS A 268 -0.76 20.21 18.59
C LYS A 268 -0.33 19.38 19.80
N LYS A 269 -1.28 18.78 20.51
CA LYS A 269 -1.06 18.03 21.75
C LYS A 269 -1.97 16.82 21.81
N PHE A 270 -1.42 15.70 22.26
CA PHE A 270 -2.20 14.55 22.70
C PHE A 270 -2.67 14.77 24.15
N PRO A 271 -3.88 14.33 24.55
CA PRO A 271 -4.43 14.55 25.89
C PRO A 271 -3.73 13.74 26.99
N GLU A 272 -3.87 14.19 28.23
CA GLU A 272 -3.39 13.43 29.40
C GLU A 272 -4.27 12.20 29.64
N VAL A 273 -3.64 11.06 29.86
CA VAL A 273 -4.31 9.80 30.22
C VAL A 273 -4.34 9.71 31.74
N VAL A 274 -5.54 9.73 32.33
CA VAL A 274 -5.69 9.78 33.81
C VAL A 274 -6.18 8.47 34.44
N GLY A 275 -6.43 7.45 33.62
CA GLY A 275 -6.85 6.12 34.08
C GLY A 275 -6.14 5.02 33.29
N ASN A 276 -6.50 3.77 33.58
CA ASN A 276 -5.91 2.63 32.89
C ASN A 276 -6.57 2.43 31.51
N MET A 277 -5.82 2.70 30.44
CA MET A 277 -6.23 2.47 29.05
C MET A 277 -5.47 1.27 28.46
N SER A 278 -5.31 0.20 29.24
CA SER A 278 -4.59 -1.01 28.84
C SER A 278 -5.23 -1.78 27.69
N SER A 279 -6.48 -1.50 27.32
CA SER A 279 -7.13 -2.12 26.16
C SER A 279 -6.70 -1.51 24.82
N LEU A 280 -6.08 -0.33 24.83
CA LEU A 280 -5.70 0.35 23.59
C LEU A 280 -4.59 -0.41 22.89
N SER A 281 -4.88 -0.96 21.73
CA SER A 281 -3.95 -1.78 20.94
C SER A 281 -3.36 -1.01 19.76
N GLU A 282 -4.13 -0.10 19.15
CA GLU A 282 -3.71 0.68 17.98
C GLU A 282 -3.95 2.18 18.15
N LEU A 283 -2.87 2.96 18.02
CA LEU A 283 -2.89 4.43 18.07
C LEU A 283 -2.28 5.01 16.79
N TYR A 284 -3.10 5.74 16.03
CA TYR A 284 -2.67 6.39 14.80
C TYR A 284 -2.67 7.91 14.97
N LEU A 285 -1.48 8.50 14.93
CA LEU A 285 -1.20 9.93 15.07
C LEU A 285 -0.52 10.52 13.81
N ASN A 286 -0.42 9.75 12.73
CA ASN A 286 0.27 10.17 11.52
C ASN A 286 -0.33 11.46 10.92
N GLU A 287 0.52 12.27 10.29
CA GLU A 287 0.15 13.57 9.68
C GLU A 287 -0.49 14.57 10.67
N THR A 288 -0.19 14.48 11.96
CA THR A 288 -0.62 15.46 12.98
C THR A 288 0.43 16.55 13.21
N ALA A 289 0.03 17.65 13.84
CA ALA A 289 0.94 18.73 14.25
C ALA A 289 1.45 18.60 15.68
N ILE A 290 1.42 17.38 16.24
CA ILE A 290 1.85 17.09 17.60
C ILE A 290 3.33 17.43 17.75
N LYS A 291 3.65 18.15 18.82
CA LYS A 291 5.03 18.53 19.14
C LYS A 291 5.70 17.56 20.11
N ASP A 292 4.94 17.11 21.09
CA ASP A 292 5.40 16.27 22.19
C ASP A 292 4.29 15.28 22.55
N LEU A 293 4.69 14.10 23.02
CA LEU A 293 3.81 13.07 23.56
C LEU A 293 3.80 13.15 25.10
N PRO A 294 2.64 13.08 25.78
CA PRO A 294 2.55 13.29 27.22
C PRO A 294 3.09 12.10 28.02
N LEU A 295 3.63 12.38 29.22
CA LEU A 295 4.21 11.34 30.07
C LEU A 295 3.19 10.27 30.50
N SER A 296 1.92 10.63 30.56
CA SER A 296 0.82 9.73 30.89
C SER A 296 0.61 8.59 29.88
N MET A 297 1.29 8.61 28.72
CA MET A 297 1.24 7.48 27.77
C MET A 297 1.80 6.17 28.37
N GLU A 298 2.50 6.20 29.50
CA GLU A 298 2.91 5.00 30.24
C GLU A 298 1.71 4.11 30.64
N HIS A 299 0.50 4.67 30.73
CA HIS A 299 -0.73 3.92 31.01
C HIS A 299 -1.28 3.14 29.81
N LEU A 300 -0.71 3.29 28.61
CA LEU A 300 -1.12 2.58 27.38
C LEU A 300 -0.40 1.23 27.26
N THR A 301 -0.40 0.43 28.33
CA THR A 301 0.46 -0.78 28.46
C THR A 301 0.13 -1.89 27.46
N GLY A 302 -1.09 -1.91 26.92
CA GLY A 302 -1.54 -2.84 25.86
C GLY A 302 -1.27 -2.38 24.44
N LEU A 303 -0.62 -1.23 24.23
CA LEU A 303 -0.40 -0.67 22.89
C LEU A 303 0.53 -1.57 22.07
N ILE A 304 0.02 -2.09 20.96
CA ILE A 304 0.75 -2.96 20.03
C ILE A 304 1.35 -2.13 18.89
N LYS A 305 0.61 -1.14 18.40
CA LYS A 305 1.00 -0.32 17.25
C LYS A 305 0.87 1.18 17.55
N LEU A 306 1.96 1.90 17.32
CA LEU A 306 2.02 3.35 17.38
C LEU A 306 2.49 3.91 16.03
N ASP A 307 1.58 4.60 15.34
CA ASP A 307 1.87 5.22 14.05
C ASP A 307 1.99 6.74 14.17
N LEU A 308 3.20 7.25 14.00
CA LEU A 308 3.56 8.66 14.09
C LEU A 308 4.07 9.21 12.74
N ARG A 309 3.83 8.52 11.63
CA ARG A 309 4.36 8.93 10.31
C ARG A 309 3.99 10.38 9.95
N ASP A 310 4.88 11.11 9.30
CA ASP A 310 4.67 12.50 8.89
C ASP A 310 4.31 13.48 10.02
N CYS A 311 4.63 13.16 11.29
CA CYS A 311 4.56 14.10 12.41
C CYS A 311 5.73 15.09 12.38
N LYS A 312 5.76 15.98 11.37
CA LYS A 312 6.86 16.91 11.06
C LYS A 312 7.22 17.90 12.18
N ASN A 313 6.37 18.02 13.20
CA ASN A 313 6.59 18.90 14.36
C ASN A 313 7.06 18.18 15.61
N LEU A 314 7.08 16.85 15.62
CA LEU A 314 7.51 16.04 16.74
C LEU A 314 9.03 16.17 16.91
N SER A 315 9.47 16.80 18.00
CA SER A 315 10.89 17.10 18.23
C SER A 315 11.67 15.95 18.86
N SER A 316 11.00 15.11 19.65
CA SER A 316 11.64 13.97 20.30
C SER A 316 10.60 12.89 20.62
N LEU A 317 11.08 11.66 20.76
CA LEU A 317 10.29 10.57 21.30
C LEU A 317 10.56 10.51 22.82
N PRO A 318 9.54 10.64 23.69
CA PRO A 318 9.79 10.61 25.13
C PRO A 318 10.29 9.24 25.57
N ASN A 319 11.08 9.20 26.65
CA ASN A 319 11.45 7.96 27.34
C ASN A 319 10.23 7.11 27.74
N VAL A 320 9.04 7.73 27.78
CA VAL A 320 7.77 7.04 28.05
C VAL A 320 7.42 5.97 27.03
N CYS A 321 7.84 6.13 25.77
CA CYS A 321 7.66 5.08 24.76
C CYS A 321 8.38 3.78 25.14
N CYS A 322 9.42 3.85 25.99
CA CYS A 322 10.11 2.69 26.50
C CYS A 322 9.26 1.88 27.49
N TYR A 323 8.21 2.43 28.09
CA TYR A 323 7.35 1.70 29.04
C TYR A 323 6.16 0.98 28.38
N LEU A 324 6.03 1.09 27.05
CA LEU A 324 5.00 0.43 26.26
C LEU A 324 5.38 -1.04 26.01
N LEU A 325 5.26 -1.89 27.04
CA LEU A 325 5.78 -3.27 27.03
C LEU A 325 5.20 -4.17 25.93
N SER A 326 3.98 -3.87 25.46
CA SER A 326 3.30 -4.64 24.40
C SER A 326 3.62 -4.15 22.98
N LEU A 327 4.41 -3.09 22.83
CA LEU A 327 4.64 -2.43 21.55
C LEU A 327 5.43 -3.33 20.60
N LYS A 328 4.85 -3.59 19.43
CA LYS A 328 5.43 -4.41 18.36
C LYS A 328 5.80 -3.58 17.14
N ILE A 329 5.04 -2.53 16.83
CA ILE A 329 5.20 -1.73 15.61
C ILE A 329 5.28 -0.25 15.99
N LEU A 330 6.40 0.39 15.64
CA LEU A 330 6.62 1.83 15.79
C LEU A 330 7.02 2.44 14.45
N THR A 331 6.22 3.38 13.94
CA THR A 331 6.50 4.08 12.68
C THR A 331 6.68 5.58 12.91
N LEU A 332 7.90 6.07 12.67
CA LEU A 332 8.35 7.46 12.78
C LEU A 332 8.70 8.06 11.41
N SER A 333 8.39 7.37 10.31
CA SER A 333 8.80 7.81 8.98
C SER A 333 8.30 9.23 8.66
N GLY A 334 9.14 10.09 8.11
CA GLY A 334 8.81 11.49 7.79
C GLY A 334 8.81 12.45 8.99
N CYS A 335 9.18 11.98 10.20
CA CYS A 335 9.37 12.84 11.37
C CYS A 335 10.71 13.60 11.30
N SER A 336 10.77 14.60 10.41
CA SER A 336 12.01 15.30 10.03
C SER A 336 12.74 16.08 11.15
N LYS A 337 12.14 16.20 12.35
CA LYS A 337 12.76 16.88 13.50
C LYS A 337 13.34 15.93 14.55
N ILE A 338 13.04 14.64 14.47
CA ILE A 338 13.60 13.63 15.37
C ILE A 338 15.04 13.38 14.96
N ASN A 339 15.99 13.75 15.82
CA ASN A 339 17.42 13.58 15.62
C ASN A 339 18.08 12.55 16.56
N GLU A 340 17.39 12.18 17.63
CA GLU A 340 17.86 11.22 18.62
C GLU A 340 16.73 10.29 19.07
N LEU A 341 17.11 9.06 19.46
CA LEU A 341 16.22 8.10 20.11
C LEU A 341 16.48 8.09 21.62
N PRO A 342 15.48 7.71 22.44
CA PRO A 342 15.65 7.62 23.88
C PRO A 342 16.70 6.55 24.25
N GLU A 343 17.50 6.79 25.30
CA GLU A 343 18.58 5.87 25.72
C GLU A 343 18.07 4.54 26.31
N ASN A 344 16.84 4.49 26.83
CA ASN A 344 16.31 3.33 27.56
C ASN A 344 15.48 2.38 26.69
N LEU A 345 15.93 2.05 25.46
CA LEU A 345 15.21 1.12 24.57
C LEU A 345 15.15 -0.32 25.09
N GLU A 346 15.85 -0.65 26.19
CA GLU A 346 15.81 -1.99 26.79
C GLU A 346 14.39 -2.47 27.10
N ASN A 347 13.48 -1.56 27.47
CA ASN A 347 12.17 -1.95 28.01
C ASN A 347 11.15 -2.36 26.92
N ILE A 348 11.35 -1.98 25.66
CA ILE A 348 10.48 -2.38 24.52
C ILE A 348 10.99 -3.68 23.86
N LYS A 349 11.25 -4.70 24.68
CA LYS A 349 11.78 -6.00 24.22
C LYS A 349 10.88 -6.67 23.18
N GLY A 350 9.59 -6.35 23.15
CA GLY A 350 8.62 -6.89 22.19
C GLY A 350 8.64 -6.26 20.80
N LEU A 351 9.43 -5.22 20.54
CA LEU A 351 9.41 -4.50 19.27
C LEU A 351 9.87 -5.40 18.11
N GLU A 352 9.01 -5.52 17.08
CA GLU A 352 9.23 -6.35 15.90
C GLU A 352 9.51 -5.49 14.65
N GLU A 353 8.91 -4.31 14.54
CA GLU A 353 9.06 -3.41 13.39
C GLU A 353 9.32 -1.97 13.84
N LEU A 354 10.38 -1.38 13.29
CA LEU A 354 10.78 0.01 13.52
C LEU A 354 11.07 0.70 12.20
N ASP A 355 10.26 1.69 11.84
CA ASP A 355 10.47 2.53 10.67
C ASP A 355 10.82 3.96 11.10
N MET A 356 12.01 4.40 10.79
CA MET A 356 12.52 5.75 11.07
C MET A 356 12.95 6.46 9.80
N SER A 357 12.40 6.07 8.65
CA SER A 357 12.77 6.64 7.35
C SER A 357 12.54 8.15 7.30
N GLU A 358 13.40 8.91 6.63
CA GLU A 358 13.26 10.36 6.46
C GLU A 358 13.21 11.12 7.81
N THR A 359 13.89 10.60 8.84
CA THR A 359 14.15 11.31 10.10
C THR A 359 15.53 11.97 10.08
N ALA A 360 15.78 12.86 11.04
CA ALA A 360 17.07 13.54 11.18
C ALA A 360 18.06 12.77 12.09
N ILE A 361 17.82 11.47 12.31
CA ILE A 361 18.62 10.66 13.23
C ILE A 361 20.08 10.60 12.76
N THR A 362 21.00 10.93 13.67
CA THR A 362 22.45 10.90 13.41
C THR A 362 23.15 9.69 14.02
N GLU A 363 22.62 9.16 15.11
CA GLU A 363 23.19 8.00 15.80
C GLU A 363 22.10 7.12 16.44
N LEU A 364 22.41 5.83 16.59
CA LEU A 364 21.58 4.88 17.32
C LEU A 364 22.13 4.72 18.75
N PRO A 365 21.29 4.77 19.80
CA PRO A 365 21.74 4.68 21.18
C PRO A 365 22.37 3.32 21.48
N SER A 366 23.24 3.25 22.48
CA SER A 366 23.96 2.01 22.84
C SER A 366 23.03 0.87 23.25
N SER A 367 21.85 1.16 23.78
CA SER A 367 20.81 0.19 24.12
C SER A 367 20.07 -0.40 22.92
N PHE A 368 20.27 0.12 21.70
CA PHE A 368 19.60 -0.37 20.49
C PHE A 368 19.89 -1.86 20.23
N ILE A 369 21.08 -2.32 20.62
CA ILE A 369 21.51 -3.74 20.57
C ILE A 369 20.61 -4.68 21.38
N LEU A 370 19.76 -4.15 22.27
CA LEU A 370 18.88 -4.91 23.15
C LEU A 370 17.52 -5.25 22.49
N LEU A 371 17.22 -4.69 21.32
CA LEU A 371 16.00 -4.95 20.54
C LEU A 371 16.04 -6.31 19.81
N LYS A 372 16.26 -7.39 20.56
CA LYS A 372 16.53 -8.74 20.02
C LYS A 372 15.39 -9.35 19.19
N ASN A 373 14.17 -8.85 19.34
CA ASN A 373 13.00 -9.32 18.59
C ASN A 373 12.72 -8.51 17.32
N LEU A 374 13.53 -7.50 17.02
CA LEU A 374 13.36 -6.64 15.85
C LEU A 374 13.57 -7.46 14.56
N LYS A 375 12.55 -7.48 13.71
CA LYS A 375 12.50 -8.20 12.43
C LYS A 375 12.63 -7.27 11.23
N VAL A 376 12.12 -6.04 11.35
CA VAL A 376 12.13 -5.03 10.28
C VAL A 376 12.68 -3.72 10.83
N LEU A 377 13.73 -3.20 10.18
CA LEU A 377 14.31 -1.89 10.47
C LEU A 377 14.43 -1.09 9.17
N SER A 378 13.83 0.10 9.15
CA SER A 378 14.02 1.06 8.06
C SER A 378 14.61 2.36 8.58
N LEU A 379 15.71 2.78 7.96
CA LEU A 379 16.41 4.05 8.15
C LEU A 379 16.52 4.81 6.81
N HIS A 380 15.68 4.46 5.83
CA HIS A 380 15.73 5.05 4.49
C HIS A 380 15.76 6.58 4.54
N GLY A 381 16.67 7.22 3.80
CA GLY A 381 16.73 8.68 3.75
C GLY A 381 17.21 9.36 5.04
N CYS A 382 17.75 8.61 6.02
CA CYS A 382 18.39 9.19 7.20
C CYS A 382 19.81 9.67 6.86
N GLU A 383 19.93 10.82 6.19
CA GLU A 383 21.21 11.39 5.74
C GLU A 383 22.18 11.70 6.90
N GLY A 384 21.65 11.95 8.10
CA GLY A 384 22.43 12.24 9.30
C GLY A 384 23.32 11.09 9.78
N LEU A 385 23.03 9.85 9.38
CA LEU A 385 23.85 8.67 9.69
C LEU A 385 25.19 8.67 8.97
N SER A 386 25.30 9.40 7.84
CA SER A 386 26.55 9.55 7.12
C SER A 386 27.42 10.61 7.77
N ILE A 387 28.44 10.18 8.50
CA ILE A 387 29.49 11.09 8.96
C ILE A 387 30.52 11.20 7.85
N SER A 388 30.31 12.15 6.95
CA SER A 388 31.42 12.74 6.21
C SER A 388 32.40 13.28 7.25
N SER A 389 33.62 12.79 7.20
CA SER A 389 34.76 13.10 8.06
C SER A 389 35.17 14.58 7.98
N ASN A 390 34.32 15.53 8.37
CA ASN A 390 34.64 16.98 8.33
C ASN A 390 33.84 17.91 9.28
N LYS A 391 33.12 17.43 10.30
CA LYS A 391 32.72 18.31 11.44
C LYS A 391 33.82 18.36 12.51
N LEU A 392 35.01 18.81 12.11
CA LEU A 392 36.00 19.38 13.03
C LEU A 392 35.57 20.83 13.33
N ILE A 393 34.65 21.01 14.27
CA ILE A 393 34.49 22.30 14.96
C ILE A 393 34.94 22.08 16.41
N SER A 394 36.21 22.43 16.63
CA SER A 394 36.82 22.91 17.87
C SER A 394 36.12 22.60 19.21
N LEU A 395 36.64 21.62 19.95
CA LEU A 395 36.62 21.61 21.42
C LEU A 395 38.03 21.22 21.93
N PRO A 396 38.53 21.86 23.01
CA PRO A 396 39.91 21.68 23.44
C PRO A 396 40.08 20.36 24.19
N VAL A 397 41.09 19.60 23.74
CA VAL A 397 41.93 18.64 24.48
C VAL A 397 41.31 18.05 25.76
N MET A 398 40.83 16.81 25.68
CA MET A 398 41.22 15.71 26.58
C MET A 398 40.87 14.36 25.93
N GLN A 399 41.78 13.41 26.09
CA GLN A 399 41.82 12.05 25.54
C GLN A 399 40.45 11.34 25.52
N LYS A 400 39.82 11.24 24.34
CA LYS A 400 38.88 10.15 24.04
C LYS A 400 39.31 9.50 22.73
N ARG A 401 39.41 8.17 22.77
CA ARG A 401 39.81 7.29 21.65
C ARG A 401 39.05 7.69 20.38
N ARG A 402 39.77 7.78 19.25
CA ARG A 402 39.18 7.85 17.92
C ARG A 402 38.27 6.63 17.75
N VAL A 403 36.96 6.81 17.90
CA VAL A 403 35.98 5.78 17.53
C VAL A 403 35.55 6.13 16.11
N ASP A 404 35.84 5.23 15.17
CA ASP A 404 35.37 5.33 13.81
C ASP A 404 33.82 5.35 13.80
N PRO A 405 33.16 6.39 13.26
CA PRO A 405 31.71 6.51 13.35
C PRO A 405 30.94 5.47 12.52
N THR A 406 31.52 4.94 11.44
CA THR A 406 30.99 3.75 10.76
C THR A 406 30.98 2.54 11.69
N GLY A 407 32.00 2.41 12.54
CA GLY A 407 32.02 1.46 13.65
C GLY A 407 30.85 1.60 14.63
N MET A 408 30.25 2.78 14.80
CA MET A 408 29.10 2.95 15.70
C MET A 408 27.82 2.31 15.14
N LEU A 409 27.53 2.47 13.85
CA LEU A 409 26.40 1.80 13.22
C LEU A 409 26.60 0.27 13.19
N GLY A 410 27.83 -0.18 12.93
CA GLY A 410 28.21 -1.60 13.01
C GLY A 410 28.00 -2.18 14.42
N ASN A 411 28.44 -1.45 15.44
CA ASN A 411 28.27 -1.86 16.84
C ASN A 411 26.80 -1.91 17.24
N SER A 412 26.00 -0.91 16.87
CA SER A 412 24.58 -0.83 17.23
C SER A 412 23.71 -1.90 16.55
N LEU A 413 24.14 -2.47 15.41
CA LEU A 413 23.42 -3.53 14.71
C LEU A 413 23.90 -4.96 15.06
N SER A 414 25.10 -5.11 15.62
CA SER A 414 25.81 -6.41 15.83
C SER A 414 25.02 -7.52 16.55
N ASN A 415 23.99 -7.19 17.34
CA ASN A 415 23.21 -8.13 18.14
C ASN A 415 21.75 -8.29 17.71
N LEU A 416 21.36 -7.74 16.55
CA LEU A 416 19.99 -7.82 16.03
C LEU A 416 19.77 -9.11 15.24
N TRP A 417 19.97 -10.26 15.87
CA TRP A 417 19.97 -11.56 15.18
C TRP A 417 18.62 -11.98 14.63
N SER A 418 17.51 -11.38 15.07
CA SER A 418 16.17 -11.64 14.51
C SER A 418 15.84 -10.78 13.29
N LEU A 419 16.72 -9.85 12.91
CA LEU A 419 16.45 -8.89 11.85
C LEU A 419 16.42 -9.61 10.49
N THR A 420 15.28 -9.52 9.80
CA THR A 420 15.04 -10.15 8.50
C THR A 420 15.08 -9.14 7.35
N LYS A 421 14.68 -7.89 7.62
CA LYS A 421 14.65 -6.81 6.62
C LYS A 421 15.36 -5.57 7.18
N LEU A 422 16.36 -5.09 6.44
CA LEU A 422 17.10 -3.87 6.76
C LEU A 422 17.11 -2.95 5.55
N ASN A 423 16.63 -1.73 5.74
CA ASN A 423 16.66 -0.68 4.73
C ASN A 423 17.53 0.49 5.20
N LEU A 424 18.66 0.69 4.52
CA LEU A 424 19.60 1.81 4.68
C LEU A 424 19.74 2.60 3.38
N SER A 425 18.73 2.58 2.51
CA SER A 425 18.80 3.26 1.21
C SER A 425 18.76 4.78 1.37
N TYR A 426 19.48 5.49 0.50
CA TYR A 426 19.57 6.95 0.46
C TYR A 426 20.04 7.59 1.78
N CYS A 427 20.85 6.87 2.57
CA CYS A 427 21.44 7.38 3.82
C CYS A 427 22.78 8.11 3.62
N ASN A 428 23.21 8.32 2.37
CA ASN A 428 24.50 8.92 2.01
C ASN A 428 25.73 8.17 2.59
N LEU A 429 25.62 6.87 2.88
CA LEU A 429 26.69 6.09 3.50
C LEU A 429 27.93 6.05 2.61
N GLN A 430 29.09 6.36 3.19
CA GLN A 430 30.41 6.35 2.52
C GLN A 430 31.14 5.01 2.69
N ALA A 431 30.80 4.26 3.74
CA ALA A 431 31.26 2.90 3.95
C ALA A 431 30.19 2.12 4.73
N ILE A 432 30.16 0.80 4.54
CA ILE A 432 29.29 -0.12 5.25
C ILE A 432 30.14 -0.83 6.31
N PRO A 433 29.71 -0.85 7.59
CA PRO A 433 30.52 -1.41 8.65
C PRO A 433 30.57 -2.94 8.64
N ASP A 434 31.72 -3.51 9.03
CA ASP A 434 31.94 -4.96 9.11
C ASP A 434 30.91 -5.67 10.00
N GLY A 435 30.40 -4.98 11.04
CA GLY A 435 29.38 -5.50 11.96
C GLY A 435 28.05 -5.89 11.29
N LEU A 436 27.81 -5.47 10.04
CA LEU A 436 26.65 -5.90 9.26
C LEU A 436 26.61 -7.43 9.06
N GLY A 437 27.77 -8.07 8.91
CA GLY A 437 27.89 -9.52 8.72
C GLY A 437 27.33 -10.35 9.89
N CYS A 438 27.15 -9.76 11.07
CA CYS A 438 26.58 -10.43 12.24
C CYS A 438 25.07 -10.66 12.16
N LEU A 439 24.37 -10.09 11.16
CA LEU A 439 22.92 -10.18 10.99
C LEU A 439 22.51 -11.50 10.29
N SER A 440 22.70 -12.63 10.98
CA SER A 440 22.56 -13.96 10.40
C SER A 440 21.15 -14.31 9.88
N SER A 441 20.07 -13.69 10.39
CA SER A 441 18.69 -13.91 9.90
C SER A 441 18.29 -12.99 8.75
N LEU A 442 19.17 -12.09 8.31
CA LEU A 442 18.82 -11.08 7.32
C LEU A 442 18.52 -11.72 5.97
N THR A 443 17.31 -11.49 5.44
CA THR A 443 16.87 -12.00 4.14
C THR A 443 16.84 -10.92 3.07
N ASN A 444 16.59 -9.67 3.47
CA ASN A 444 16.47 -8.53 2.56
C ASN A 444 17.32 -7.37 3.07
N LEU A 445 18.27 -6.95 2.24
CA LEU A 445 19.14 -5.81 2.51
C LEU A 445 18.99 -4.79 1.40
N ASP A 446 18.60 -3.58 1.76
CA ASP A 446 18.45 -2.46 0.84
C ASP A 446 19.44 -1.34 1.15
N LEU A 447 20.36 -1.11 0.22
CA LEU A 447 21.46 -0.16 0.31
C LEU A 447 21.42 0.86 -0.85
N ARG A 448 20.31 0.96 -1.59
CA ARG A 448 20.20 1.81 -2.79
C ARG A 448 20.60 3.26 -2.56
N GLY A 449 21.15 3.91 -3.58
CA GLY A 449 21.42 5.35 -3.57
C GLY A 449 22.46 5.82 -2.54
N ASN A 450 23.37 4.95 -2.10
CA ASN A 450 24.48 5.30 -1.22
C ASN A 450 25.79 5.52 -2.01
N ASN A 451 26.84 5.97 -1.32
CA ASN A 451 28.10 6.44 -1.91
C ASN A 451 29.33 5.61 -1.50
N PHE A 452 29.13 4.39 -1.00
CA PHE A 452 30.23 3.50 -0.65
C PHE A 452 30.92 2.88 -1.87
N VAL A 453 32.21 2.61 -1.73
CA VAL A 453 33.06 2.08 -2.82
C VAL A 453 33.00 0.56 -2.91
N CYS A 454 32.85 -0.13 -1.79
CA CYS A 454 32.73 -1.59 -1.71
C CYS A 454 31.86 -1.99 -0.51
N LEU A 455 31.39 -3.24 -0.51
CA LEU A 455 30.81 -3.87 0.69
C LEU A 455 31.91 -4.62 1.46
N PRO A 456 31.82 -4.72 2.81
CA PRO A 456 32.79 -5.43 3.63
C PRO A 456 32.77 -6.94 3.34
N GLU A 457 33.92 -7.62 3.50
CA GLU A 457 34.02 -9.08 3.33
C GLU A 457 33.08 -9.85 4.27
N SER A 458 32.76 -9.28 5.43
CA SER A 458 31.80 -9.86 6.37
C SER A 458 30.38 -10.03 5.79
N THR A 459 30.06 -9.39 4.65
CA THR A 459 28.80 -9.60 3.91
C THR A 459 28.62 -11.06 3.49
N THR A 460 29.71 -11.81 3.29
CA THR A 460 29.70 -13.27 3.06
C THR A 460 29.01 -14.05 4.19
N GLN A 461 28.99 -13.51 5.41
CA GLN A 461 28.44 -14.17 6.60
C GLN A 461 26.90 -14.09 6.67
N LEU A 462 26.26 -13.30 5.79
CA LEU A 462 24.80 -13.15 5.70
C LEU A 462 24.15 -14.37 5.03
N SER A 463 24.28 -15.54 5.66
CA SER A 463 23.93 -16.84 5.09
C SER A 463 22.48 -17.01 4.68
N ASN A 464 21.54 -16.25 5.26
CA ASN A 464 20.11 -16.28 4.89
C ASN A 464 19.69 -15.19 3.88
N MET A 465 20.63 -14.38 3.39
CA MET A 465 20.32 -13.28 2.48
C MET A 465 19.76 -13.79 1.16
N LYS A 466 18.57 -13.29 0.78
CA LYS A 466 17.86 -13.65 -0.45
C LYS A 466 17.86 -12.50 -1.45
N THR A 467 17.84 -11.26 -0.99
CA THR A 467 17.71 -10.09 -1.86
C THR A 467 18.63 -8.97 -1.40
N LEU A 468 19.44 -8.46 -2.33
CA LEU A 468 20.35 -7.35 -2.14
C LEU A 468 20.02 -6.25 -3.16
N LEU A 469 19.61 -5.08 -2.67
CA LEU A 469 19.30 -3.91 -3.51
C LEU A 469 20.40 -2.85 -3.37
N LEU A 470 21.01 -2.49 -4.48
CA LEU A 470 22.17 -1.61 -4.64
C LEU A 470 21.96 -0.55 -5.73
N CYS A 471 20.79 -0.50 -6.38
CA CYS A 471 20.48 0.46 -7.44
C CYS A 471 20.94 1.89 -7.08
N GLY A 472 21.56 2.58 -8.04
CA GLY A 472 22.00 3.95 -7.89
C GLY A 472 23.22 4.17 -6.99
N CYS A 473 23.90 3.11 -6.52
CA CYS A 473 25.19 3.23 -5.83
C CYS A 473 26.32 3.54 -6.82
N THR A 474 26.36 4.80 -7.29
CA THR A 474 27.22 5.21 -8.42
C THR A 474 28.73 5.12 -8.15
N HIS A 475 29.16 5.09 -6.89
CA HIS A 475 30.56 4.98 -6.46
C HIS A 475 31.01 3.54 -6.20
N LEU A 476 30.09 2.58 -6.20
CA LEU A 476 30.40 1.16 -5.97
C LEU A 476 31.29 0.63 -7.09
N GLN A 477 32.50 0.16 -6.74
CA GLN A 477 33.51 -0.36 -7.67
C GLN A 477 33.60 -1.89 -7.65
N SER A 478 33.41 -2.51 -6.50
CA SER A 478 33.47 -3.97 -6.37
C SER A 478 32.47 -4.48 -5.33
N LEU A 479 31.99 -5.70 -5.56
CA LEU A 479 31.33 -6.50 -4.53
C LEU A 479 32.34 -7.51 -3.95
N PRO A 480 32.24 -7.89 -2.66
CA PRO A 480 32.91 -9.05 -2.11
C PRO A 480 32.22 -10.33 -2.59
N GLU A 481 32.78 -11.48 -2.24
CA GLU A 481 32.05 -12.74 -2.39
C GLU A 481 30.71 -12.66 -1.65
N LEU A 482 29.67 -13.20 -2.29
CA LEU A 482 28.31 -13.09 -1.79
C LEU A 482 27.81 -14.44 -1.25
N PRO A 483 26.93 -14.45 -0.25
CA PRO A 483 26.28 -15.67 0.23
C PRO A 483 25.60 -16.46 -0.88
N LEU A 484 25.66 -17.79 -0.80
CA LEU A 484 25.16 -18.72 -1.82
C LEU A 484 23.64 -18.73 -1.97
N ASN A 485 22.91 -18.25 -0.95
CA ASN A 485 21.46 -18.27 -0.90
C ASN A 485 20.80 -17.03 -1.54
N ILE A 486 21.58 -16.09 -2.07
CA ILE A 486 21.01 -14.90 -2.73
C ILE A 486 20.21 -15.33 -3.96
N ARG A 487 18.97 -14.88 -4.02
CA ARG A 487 18.08 -15.07 -5.17
C ARG A 487 18.04 -13.85 -6.09
N GLY A 488 18.21 -12.65 -5.54
CA GLY A 488 18.06 -11.40 -6.28
C GLY A 488 19.13 -10.37 -5.95
N ILE A 489 19.80 -9.87 -6.98
CA ILE A 489 20.70 -8.71 -6.90
C ILE A 489 20.19 -7.66 -7.87
N ASP A 490 19.88 -6.48 -7.35
CA ASP A 490 19.55 -5.31 -8.17
C ASP A 490 20.64 -4.25 -7.96
N ALA A 491 21.49 -4.04 -8.95
CA ALA A 491 22.56 -3.05 -8.93
C ALA A 491 22.45 -2.10 -10.14
N ASP A 492 21.23 -1.83 -10.60
CA ASP A 492 20.96 -0.92 -11.70
C ASP A 492 21.51 0.49 -11.42
N GLY A 493 22.22 1.08 -12.38
CA GLY A 493 22.83 2.39 -12.23
C GLY A 493 24.10 2.43 -11.38
N CYS A 494 24.69 1.29 -10.99
CA CYS A 494 26.02 1.22 -10.38
C CYS A 494 27.11 1.45 -11.44
N THR A 495 27.25 2.70 -11.90
CA THR A 495 28.08 3.06 -13.05
C THR A 495 29.58 2.85 -12.86
N SER A 496 30.06 2.79 -11.62
CA SER A 496 31.47 2.55 -11.29
C SER A 496 31.84 1.09 -11.09
N LEU A 497 30.88 0.17 -11.17
CA LEU A 497 31.07 -1.23 -10.83
C LEU A 497 31.99 -1.90 -11.87
N GLU A 498 33.13 -2.41 -11.41
CA GLU A 498 34.21 -3.01 -12.23
C GLU A 498 34.34 -4.52 -11.94
N ILE A 499 34.13 -4.94 -10.69
CA ILE A 499 34.32 -6.34 -10.27
C ILE A 499 33.03 -6.89 -9.67
N LEU A 500 32.62 -8.06 -10.15
CA LEU A 500 31.46 -8.80 -9.67
C LEU A 500 31.88 -10.27 -9.40
N PRO A 501 32.30 -10.63 -8.17
CA PRO A 501 32.81 -11.96 -7.85
C PRO A 501 31.65 -12.93 -7.59
N LEU A 502 30.82 -13.15 -8.60
CA LEU A 502 29.85 -14.23 -8.57
C LEU A 502 30.62 -15.53 -8.90
N ARG A 503 31.01 -16.28 -7.87
CA ARG A 503 31.51 -17.64 -8.06
C ARG A 503 30.42 -18.46 -8.76
N PHE A 504 30.74 -18.97 -9.94
CA PHE A 504 29.77 -19.53 -10.86
C PHE A 504 29.18 -20.86 -10.37
N GLU A 505 29.84 -21.55 -9.42
CA GLU A 505 29.51 -22.92 -9.02
C GLU A 505 28.48 -23.04 -7.88
N ASP A 506 28.06 -21.93 -7.25
CA ASP A 506 27.48 -22.01 -5.89
C ASP A 506 25.99 -21.63 -5.72
N GLY A 507 25.24 -21.29 -6.78
CA GLY A 507 23.78 -21.11 -6.65
C GLY A 507 23.10 -20.39 -7.83
N PRO A 508 21.79 -20.60 -8.08
CA PRO A 508 21.08 -19.83 -9.09
C PRO A 508 20.78 -18.45 -8.52
N TYR A 509 21.27 -17.41 -9.17
CA TYR A 509 20.79 -16.05 -8.95
C TYR A 509 19.64 -15.81 -9.95
N PRO A 510 18.37 -16.19 -9.68
CA PRO A 510 17.27 -16.07 -10.63
C PRO A 510 16.98 -14.63 -11.05
N PHE A 511 17.43 -13.65 -10.27
CA PHE A 511 17.27 -12.24 -10.58
C PHE A 511 18.59 -11.49 -10.45
N LEU A 512 19.10 -10.94 -11.56
CA LEU A 512 20.28 -10.08 -11.58
C LEU A 512 20.05 -8.89 -12.51
N CYS A 513 20.04 -7.69 -11.94
CA CYS A 513 19.87 -6.46 -12.70
C CYS A 513 21.12 -5.59 -12.59
N LEU A 514 21.73 -5.31 -13.75
CA LEU A 514 22.98 -4.57 -13.90
C LEU A 514 22.83 -3.50 -15.00
N LEU A 515 21.64 -2.94 -15.18
CA LEU A 515 21.38 -1.85 -16.12
C LEU A 515 22.39 -0.72 -15.85
N ASN A 516 23.00 -0.18 -16.90
CA ASN A 516 23.99 0.90 -16.80
C ASN A 516 25.27 0.60 -15.99
N CYS A 517 25.59 -0.65 -15.65
CA CYS A 517 26.88 -1.03 -15.04
C CYS A 517 28.03 -1.09 -16.09
N VAL A 518 28.22 -0.01 -16.83
CA VAL A 518 29.01 -0.01 -18.09
C VAL A 518 30.49 -0.37 -17.94
N LYS A 519 31.09 -0.15 -16.77
CA LYS A 519 32.50 -0.47 -16.52
C LYS A 519 32.76 -1.97 -16.44
N LEU A 520 31.76 -2.77 -16.11
CA LEU A 520 31.83 -4.23 -16.13
C LEU A 520 32.25 -4.77 -17.50
N ILE A 521 31.82 -4.14 -18.60
CA ILE A 521 32.04 -4.61 -19.98
C ILE A 521 33.51 -4.53 -20.41
N LYS A 522 34.37 -3.77 -19.72
CA LYS A 522 35.78 -3.59 -20.12
C LYS A 522 36.63 -4.84 -19.91
N ASN A 523 36.14 -5.85 -19.19
CA ASN A 523 36.77 -7.16 -19.10
C ASN A 523 36.24 -8.05 -20.25
N GLU A 524 37.12 -8.54 -21.11
CA GLU A 524 36.82 -9.22 -22.39
C GLU A 524 36.04 -10.55 -22.29
N ASP A 525 35.56 -10.94 -21.10
CA ASP A 525 35.05 -12.28 -20.78
C ASP A 525 33.50 -12.35 -20.58
N TYR A 526 32.78 -11.32 -21.03
CA TYR A 526 31.34 -11.15 -20.72
C TYR A 526 30.39 -12.08 -21.50
N GLY A 527 30.77 -12.49 -22.70
CA GLY A 527 30.01 -13.47 -23.49
C GLY A 527 29.99 -14.84 -22.81
N ASP A 528 31.12 -15.23 -22.23
CA ASP A 528 31.29 -16.47 -21.50
C ASP A 528 30.57 -16.40 -20.13
N MET A 529 30.54 -15.23 -19.48
CA MET A 529 29.72 -15.00 -18.28
C MET A 529 28.22 -15.30 -18.51
N LEU A 530 27.66 -14.90 -19.65
CA LEU A 530 26.25 -15.13 -20.00
C LEU A 530 25.95 -16.62 -20.23
N LEU A 531 26.80 -17.31 -20.99
CA LEU A 531 26.65 -18.73 -21.30
C LEU A 531 26.83 -19.60 -20.04
N THR A 532 27.79 -19.23 -19.19
CA THR A 532 28.03 -19.88 -17.89
C THR A 532 26.85 -19.74 -16.93
N LYS A 533 26.14 -18.61 -16.97
CA LYS A 533 24.93 -18.36 -16.16
C LYS A 533 23.72 -19.16 -16.65
N LEU A 534 23.54 -19.30 -17.97
CA LEU A 534 22.51 -20.16 -18.56
C LEU A 534 22.70 -21.63 -18.17
N ARG A 535 23.95 -22.12 -18.19
CA ARG A 535 24.33 -23.50 -17.82
C ARG A 535 23.85 -23.90 -16.42
N HIS A 536 24.13 -23.09 -15.39
CA HIS A 536 23.79 -23.41 -14.00
C HIS A 536 22.27 -23.49 -13.78
N HIS A 537 21.50 -22.72 -14.55
CA HIS A 537 20.06 -22.70 -14.41
C HIS A 537 19.39 -23.94 -14.99
N PHE A 538 19.89 -24.48 -16.11
CA PHE A 538 19.35 -25.72 -16.69
C PHE A 538 19.46 -26.93 -15.74
N GLN A 539 20.41 -26.88 -14.80
CA GLN A 539 20.66 -27.94 -13.81
C GLN A 539 19.93 -27.71 -12.49
N PHE A 540 19.34 -26.52 -12.28
CA PHE A 540 18.69 -26.17 -11.03
C PHE A 540 17.28 -26.78 -10.92
N LYS A 541 17.07 -27.64 -9.92
CA LYS A 541 15.81 -28.36 -9.65
C LYS A 541 14.87 -27.66 -8.66
N GLY A 542 15.09 -26.38 -8.35
CA GLY A 542 14.27 -25.66 -7.36
C GLY A 542 12.93 -25.13 -7.88
N ASP A 543 12.08 -24.70 -6.94
CA ASP A 543 10.69 -24.29 -7.19
C ASP A 543 10.54 -22.91 -7.88
N GLU A 544 11.59 -22.08 -7.96
CA GLU A 544 11.53 -20.76 -8.61
C GLU A 544 11.08 -20.87 -10.09
N PRO A 545 10.11 -20.07 -10.54
CA PRO A 545 9.48 -20.28 -11.84
C PRO A 545 10.24 -19.68 -13.02
N ILE A 546 11.03 -18.60 -12.85
CA ILE A 546 11.56 -17.80 -13.98
C ILE A 546 12.95 -17.22 -13.66
N TYR A 547 13.87 -17.31 -14.63
CA TYR A 547 15.20 -16.68 -14.59
C TYR A 547 15.19 -15.36 -15.39
N ARG A 548 15.69 -14.26 -14.81
CA ARG A 548 15.77 -12.95 -15.47
C ARG A 548 17.10 -12.26 -15.17
N ILE A 549 17.82 -11.91 -16.24
CA ILE A 549 19.05 -11.14 -16.17
C ILE A 549 18.96 -9.91 -17.06
N ILE A 550 19.41 -8.79 -16.52
CA ILE A 550 19.69 -7.57 -17.27
C ILE A 550 21.16 -7.25 -17.09
N ILE A 551 21.89 -7.15 -18.21
CA ILE A 551 23.28 -6.70 -18.20
C ILE A 551 23.55 -5.71 -19.34
N PRO A 552 24.62 -4.91 -19.26
CA PRO A 552 25.10 -4.16 -20.40
C PRO A 552 25.60 -5.10 -21.51
N GLY A 553 25.31 -4.80 -22.77
CA GLY A 553 25.70 -5.66 -23.89
C GLY A 553 25.29 -5.07 -25.24
N ARG A 554 25.99 -5.46 -26.32
CA ARG A 554 25.82 -4.85 -27.65
C ARG A 554 25.28 -5.80 -28.72
N GLU A 555 25.35 -7.10 -28.49
CA GLU A 555 24.96 -8.12 -29.45
C GLU A 555 24.28 -9.30 -28.77
N ILE A 556 23.37 -9.96 -29.48
CA ILE A 556 22.76 -11.22 -29.03
C ILE A 556 23.82 -12.34 -29.13
N PRO A 557 24.04 -13.14 -28.07
CA PRO A 557 25.00 -14.25 -28.12
C PRO A 557 24.72 -15.24 -29.27
N LYS A 558 25.78 -15.73 -29.93
CA LYS A 558 25.66 -16.69 -31.05
C LYS A 558 24.97 -18.01 -30.68
N TRP A 559 24.93 -18.35 -29.39
CA TRP A 559 24.23 -19.53 -28.87
C TRP A 559 22.71 -19.48 -29.12
N PHE A 560 22.10 -18.29 -29.23
CA PHE A 560 20.71 -18.19 -29.67
C PHE A 560 20.61 -18.58 -31.15
N SER A 561 20.03 -19.74 -31.43
CA SER A 561 19.96 -20.34 -32.77
C SER A 561 19.09 -19.54 -33.72
N HIS A 562 18.07 -18.89 -33.18
CA HIS A 562 17.17 -18.02 -33.93
C HIS A 562 17.39 -16.59 -33.44
N GLN A 563 17.79 -15.70 -34.37
CA GLN A 563 17.97 -14.28 -34.10
C GLN A 563 17.25 -13.48 -35.19
N SER A 564 16.71 -12.33 -34.80
CA SER A 564 15.98 -11.44 -35.69
C SER A 564 16.31 -9.98 -35.35
N VAL A 565 16.24 -9.13 -36.37
CA VAL A 565 16.27 -7.67 -36.19
C VAL A 565 14.85 -7.22 -35.86
N GLY A 566 14.69 -6.39 -34.82
CA GLY A 566 13.41 -5.92 -34.33
C GLY A 566 12.93 -6.64 -33.08
N THR A 567 11.61 -6.64 -32.87
CA THR A 567 10.97 -7.00 -31.60
C THR A 567 10.51 -8.46 -31.51
N SER A 568 10.55 -9.23 -32.60
CA SER A 568 10.12 -10.62 -32.55
C SER A 568 10.97 -11.58 -33.37
N VAL A 569 10.98 -12.82 -32.92
CA VAL A 569 11.67 -13.96 -33.54
C VAL A 569 10.71 -15.14 -33.61
N ASN A 570 10.71 -15.82 -34.75
CA ASN A 570 9.87 -16.97 -34.99
C ASN A 570 10.68 -18.27 -34.86
N LEU A 571 10.07 -19.26 -34.22
CA LEU A 571 10.59 -20.61 -34.07
C LEU A 571 9.55 -21.61 -34.58
N GLN A 572 10.01 -22.76 -35.06
CA GLN A 572 9.12 -23.90 -35.27
C GLN A 572 8.70 -24.48 -33.91
N VAL A 573 7.49 -25.05 -33.87
CA VAL A 573 7.02 -25.80 -32.69
C VAL A 573 8.00 -26.95 -32.41
N PRO A 574 8.44 -27.15 -31.16
CA PRO A 574 9.42 -28.18 -30.83
C PRO A 574 8.87 -29.58 -31.12
N SER A 575 9.62 -30.37 -31.88
CA SER A 575 9.26 -31.75 -32.28
C SER A 575 9.61 -32.79 -31.21
N GLU A 576 10.47 -32.43 -30.24
CA GLU A 576 10.99 -33.31 -29.20
C GLU A 576 10.72 -32.78 -27.79
N LYS A 577 10.99 -33.62 -26.77
CA LYS A 577 10.86 -33.26 -25.37
C LYS A 577 11.92 -32.23 -24.97
N PHE A 578 11.55 -30.95 -25.00
CA PHE A 578 12.37 -29.82 -24.57
C PHE A 578 12.31 -29.59 -23.05
N LYS A 579 13.28 -28.87 -22.50
CA LYS A 579 13.44 -28.49 -21.08
C LYS A 579 12.91 -27.10 -20.76
N GLY A 580 12.86 -26.22 -21.76
CA GLY A 580 12.36 -24.86 -21.65
C GLY A 580 12.72 -24.04 -22.88
N ILE A 581 12.51 -22.73 -22.80
CA ILE A 581 12.93 -21.78 -23.83
C ILE A 581 13.79 -20.70 -23.19
N ALA A 582 14.94 -20.43 -23.82
CA ALA A 582 15.77 -19.28 -23.51
C ALA A 582 15.45 -18.18 -24.52
N VAL A 583 15.29 -16.95 -24.04
CA VAL A 583 15.02 -15.78 -24.87
C VAL A 583 15.98 -14.66 -24.52
N CYS A 584 16.33 -13.84 -25.51
CA CYS A 584 17.18 -12.69 -25.33
C CYS A 584 16.66 -11.49 -26.13
N ALA A 585 16.75 -10.30 -25.56
CA ALA A 585 16.46 -9.05 -26.25
C ALA A 585 17.58 -8.05 -26.03
N LEU A 586 18.05 -7.46 -27.11
CA LEU A 586 18.95 -6.32 -27.12
C LEU A 586 18.08 -5.07 -27.18
N PHE A 587 18.13 -4.26 -26.13
CA PHE A 587 17.34 -3.05 -26.03
C PHE A 587 18.22 -1.83 -25.73
N VAL A 588 17.70 -0.66 -26.09
CA VAL A 588 18.36 0.64 -25.91
C VAL A 588 17.32 1.66 -25.50
N LEU A 589 17.73 2.59 -24.64
CA LEU A 589 16.93 3.78 -24.36
C LEU A 589 17.41 4.90 -25.29
N ARG A 590 16.59 5.28 -26.26
CA ARG A 590 16.86 6.38 -27.20
C ARG A 590 16.47 7.73 -26.60
N GLN A 591 17.12 8.78 -27.10
CA GLN A 591 16.70 10.13 -26.79
C GLN A 591 15.26 10.36 -27.28
N HIS A 592 14.39 10.81 -26.37
CA HIS A 592 13.00 11.11 -26.66
C HIS A 592 12.61 12.43 -25.98
N ARG A 593 11.67 13.19 -26.56
CA ARG A 593 11.12 14.39 -25.94
C ARG A 593 9.84 14.03 -25.16
N PRO A 594 9.57 14.65 -24.01
CA PRO A 594 8.45 14.21 -23.20
C PRO A 594 7.12 14.57 -23.88
N LEU A 595 6.33 13.55 -24.21
CA LEU A 595 4.88 13.67 -24.34
C LEU A 595 4.29 13.17 -23.02
N LEU A 596 3.75 14.08 -22.21
CA LEU A 596 3.22 13.79 -20.87
C LEU A 596 2.09 12.76 -20.90
N GLN A 597 2.36 11.55 -20.38
CA GLN A 597 1.56 10.78 -19.41
C GLN A 597 2.27 9.43 -19.15
N LEU A 598 3.39 9.46 -18.44
CA LEU A 598 4.01 8.23 -17.93
C LEU A 598 3.11 7.66 -16.82
N HIS A 599 2.44 6.54 -17.10
CA HIS A 599 1.86 5.70 -16.05
C HIS A 599 2.98 5.26 -15.13
N SER A 600 3.13 5.93 -13.99
CA SER A 600 4.11 5.60 -12.97
C SER A 600 3.46 4.78 -11.89
N SER A 601 3.97 3.57 -11.65
CA SER A 601 3.78 2.86 -10.39
C SER A 601 5.00 3.09 -9.49
N TYR A 602 4.76 3.08 -8.19
CA TYR A 602 5.80 3.05 -7.17
C TYR A 602 5.88 1.62 -6.64
N GLU A 603 6.95 0.91 -6.96
CA GLU A 603 7.28 -0.38 -6.34
C GLU A 603 8.72 -0.32 -5.86
N GLY A 604 8.99 -0.92 -4.71
CA GLY A 604 10.33 -0.98 -4.15
C GLY A 604 10.91 0.35 -3.66
N GLY A 605 10.41 1.54 -4.00
CA GLY A 605 10.97 2.83 -3.54
C GLY A 605 11.61 3.71 -4.62
N TYR A 606 11.40 3.40 -5.90
CA TYR A 606 11.70 4.31 -7.01
C TYR A 606 10.58 4.26 -8.07
N ARG A 607 10.55 5.29 -8.94
CA ARG A 607 9.54 5.43 -10.00
C ARG A 607 9.85 4.48 -11.14
N LEU A 608 8.96 3.52 -11.42
CA LEU A 608 9.03 2.73 -12.64
C LEU A 608 8.45 3.53 -13.80
N SER A 609 9.19 3.62 -14.90
CA SER A 609 8.79 4.42 -16.08
C SER A 609 8.82 3.61 -17.38
N HIS A 610 9.56 2.50 -17.39
CA HIS A 610 9.76 1.67 -18.55
C HIS A 610 9.50 0.19 -18.22
N TRP A 611 8.96 -0.54 -19.19
CA TRP A 611 8.73 -1.97 -19.09
C TRP A 611 9.14 -2.66 -20.39
N LEU A 612 9.94 -3.71 -20.26
CA LEU A 612 10.19 -4.66 -21.34
C LEU A 612 9.43 -5.94 -21.03
N HIS A 613 8.40 -6.25 -21.83
CA HIS A 613 7.63 -7.49 -21.70
C HIS A 613 8.03 -8.50 -22.76
N CYS A 614 7.99 -9.77 -22.39
CA CYS A 614 8.24 -10.90 -23.27
C CYS A 614 6.98 -11.78 -23.32
N TYR A 615 6.50 -12.02 -24.54
CA TYR A 615 5.32 -12.81 -24.83
C TYR A 615 5.67 -14.00 -25.73
N LEU A 616 4.96 -15.09 -25.51
CA LEU A 616 4.89 -16.21 -26.44
C LEU A 616 3.52 -16.20 -27.13
N ILE A 617 3.54 -16.26 -28.45
CA ILE A 617 2.36 -16.26 -29.33
C ILE A 617 2.46 -17.52 -30.19
N ALA A 618 1.45 -18.39 -30.11
CA ALA A 618 1.40 -19.61 -30.93
C ALA A 618 0.43 -19.40 -32.10
N ASN A 619 0.88 -19.68 -33.33
CA ASN A 619 0.06 -19.71 -34.55
C ASN A 619 -0.77 -18.43 -34.80
N GLY A 620 -0.30 -17.28 -34.31
CA GLY A 620 -1.00 -16.01 -34.44
C GLY A 620 -2.21 -15.83 -33.50
N ASP A 621 -2.42 -16.69 -32.49
CA ASP A 621 -3.48 -16.54 -31.49
C ASP A 621 -3.33 -15.21 -30.72
N GLU A 622 -4.42 -14.48 -30.56
CA GLU A 622 -4.46 -13.23 -29.77
C GLU A 622 -4.23 -13.49 -28.27
N ARG A 623 -4.38 -14.73 -27.79
CA ARG A 623 -4.06 -15.14 -26.43
C ARG A 623 -2.54 -15.24 -26.21
N LYS A 624 -1.91 -14.09 -25.99
CA LYS A 624 -0.47 -14.00 -25.67
C LYS A 624 -0.17 -14.57 -24.27
N LEU A 625 0.75 -15.53 -24.18
CA LEU A 625 1.29 -15.98 -22.90
C LEU A 625 2.38 -15.01 -22.44
N ILE A 626 2.18 -14.36 -21.29
CA ILE A 626 3.21 -13.52 -20.67
C ILE A 626 4.28 -14.44 -20.10
N LEU A 627 5.43 -14.52 -20.77
CA LEU A 627 6.57 -15.24 -20.24
C LEU A 627 7.18 -14.45 -19.07
N GLY A 628 7.33 -13.13 -19.22
CA GLY A 628 7.77 -12.26 -18.14
C GLY A 628 8.07 -10.85 -18.60
N GLY A 629 8.78 -10.11 -17.76
CA GLY A 629 9.24 -8.77 -18.13
C GLY A 629 10.14 -8.16 -17.08
N TYR A 630 10.68 -7.00 -17.42
CA TYR A 630 11.58 -6.24 -16.57
C TYR A 630 11.13 -4.77 -16.53
N PRO A 631 10.66 -4.30 -15.37
CA PRO A 631 10.43 -2.88 -15.14
C PRO A 631 11.73 -2.18 -14.73
N PHE A 632 11.92 -0.95 -15.19
CA PHE A 632 13.01 -0.11 -14.70
C PHE A 632 12.67 1.39 -14.70
N SER A 633 13.51 2.15 -13.99
CA SER A 633 13.46 3.60 -13.92
C SER A 633 14.31 4.23 -15.03
N ASP A 634 13.82 5.32 -15.62
CA ASP A 634 14.53 6.13 -16.60
C ASP A 634 15.78 6.77 -15.99
N GLN A 635 15.77 6.99 -14.67
CA GLN A 635 16.92 7.46 -13.90
C GLN A 635 18.14 6.52 -14.03
N PHE A 636 17.90 5.23 -14.28
CA PHE A 636 18.96 4.22 -14.45
C PHE A 636 19.15 3.80 -15.91
N GLY A 637 18.47 4.40 -16.88
CA GLY A 637 18.64 4.12 -18.31
C GLY A 637 19.52 5.18 -18.98
N LYS A 638 20.71 4.81 -19.45
CA LYS A 638 21.58 5.76 -20.16
C LYS A 638 21.16 5.81 -21.63
N ILE A 639 20.96 7.03 -22.12
CA ILE A 639 20.61 7.28 -23.51
C ILE A 639 21.69 6.71 -24.44
N GLU A 640 21.26 6.03 -25.50
CA GLU A 640 22.10 5.32 -26.48
C GLU A 640 22.98 4.20 -25.90
N SER A 641 22.70 3.72 -24.66
CA SER A 641 23.38 2.57 -24.08
C SER A 641 22.59 1.29 -24.31
N TYR A 642 23.25 0.29 -24.91
CA TYR A 642 22.67 -1.00 -25.20
C TYR A 642 22.78 -1.96 -24.01
N HIS A 643 21.72 -2.74 -23.82
CA HIS A 643 21.60 -3.71 -22.75
C HIS A 643 20.96 -4.99 -23.27
N LEU A 644 21.29 -6.11 -22.62
CA LEU A 644 20.74 -7.42 -22.90
C LEU A 644 19.78 -7.81 -21.78
N TYR A 645 18.55 -8.14 -22.18
CA TYR A 645 17.63 -8.94 -21.39
C TYR A 645 17.82 -10.41 -21.73
N LEU A 646 17.91 -11.23 -20.71
CA LEU A 646 17.98 -12.68 -20.82
C LEU A 646 16.92 -13.31 -19.91
N GLY A 647 16.07 -14.12 -20.51
CA GLY A 647 15.03 -14.87 -19.80
C GLY A 647 15.15 -16.36 -20.08
N TYR A 648 14.95 -17.20 -19.06
CA TYR A 648 14.69 -18.62 -19.29
C TYR A 648 13.40 -19.04 -18.60
N TYR A 649 12.63 -19.82 -19.35
CA TYR A 649 11.30 -20.27 -18.99
C TYR A 649 11.27 -21.79 -19.04
N PRO A 650 11.24 -22.47 -17.87
CA PRO A 650 11.27 -23.93 -17.83
C PRO A 650 9.98 -24.56 -18.36
N TYR A 651 10.08 -25.80 -18.81
CA TYR A 651 8.98 -26.60 -19.37
C TYR A 651 7.71 -26.58 -18.48
N LYS A 652 7.89 -26.56 -17.15
CA LYS A 652 6.79 -26.53 -16.16
C LYS A 652 5.84 -25.33 -16.32
N LEU A 653 6.26 -24.24 -16.96
CA LEU A 653 5.41 -23.07 -17.22
C LEU A 653 4.42 -23.27 -18.37
N PHE A 654 4.65 -24.26 -19.23
CA PHE A 654 3.80 -24.54 -20.38
C PHE A 654 2.83 -25.67 -20.03
N THR A 655 1.64 -25.30 -19.54
CA THR A 655 0.57 -26.26 -19.17
C THR A 655 0.12 -27.08 -20.38
N GLU A 656 -0.53 -28.23 -20.13
CA GLU A 656 -1.07 -29.07 -21.20
C GLU A 656 -2.03 -28.29 -22.12
N GLU A 657 -2.94 -27.50 -21.55
CA GLU A 657 -3.85 -26.62 -22.28
C GLU A 657 -3.13 -25.61 -23.21
N LEU A 658 -2.02 -25.03 -22.76
CA LEU A 658 -1.22 -24.11 -23.60
C LEU A 658 -0.52 -24.83 -24.75
N ARG A 659 -0.08 -26.07 -24.53
CA ARG A 659 0.58 -26.89 -25.56
C ARG A 659 -0.40 -27.49 -26.56
N GLU A 660 -1.64 -27.77 -26.16
CA GLU A 660 -2.71 -28.17 -27.09
C GLU A 660 -2.93 -27.10 -28.16
N ASN A 661 -2.85 -25.80 -27.80
CA ASN A 661 -2.94 -24.71 -28.77
C ASN A 661 -1.79 -24.69 -29.80
N TRP A 662 -0.63 -25.29 -29.49
CA TRP A 662 0.50 -25.37 -30.44
C TRP A 662 0.22 -26.32 -31.60
N SER A 663 -0.72 -27.25 -31.42
CA SER A 663 -1.12 -28.24 -32.44
C SER A 663 -2.16 -27.72 -33.45
N GLN A 664 -2.68 -26.49 -33.27
CA GLN A 664 -3.56 -25.84 -34.25
C GLN A 664 -2.72 -25.25 -35.37
N ILE A 665 -2.69 -25.93 -36.51
CA ILE A 665 -1.83 -25.61 -37.65
C ILE A 665 -2.24 -24.28 -38.29
N ASP A 666 -1.27 -23.46 -38.71
CA ASP A 666 -1.52 -22.22 -39.45
C ASP A 666 -2.10 -22.50 -40.86
N ALA A 667 -2.47 -21.45 -41.60
CA ALA A 667 -3.05 -21.57 -42.94
C ALA A 667 -2.12 -22.26 -43.99
N ASN A 668 -0.84 -22.48 -43.66
CA ASN A 668 0.19 -23.05 -44.52
C ASN A 668 0.64 -24.46 -44.11
N GLY A 669 0.06 -25.06 -43.07
CA GLY A 669 0.38 -26.43 -42.68
C GLY A 669 1.50 -26.58 -41.64
N ILE A 670 2.03 -25.48 -41.07
CA ILE A 670 3.19 -25.52 -40.14
C ILE A 670 2.86 -24.76 -38.85
N GLY A 671 3.06 -25.40 -37.69
CA GLY A 671 2.96 -24.72 -36.40
C GLY A 671 4.13 -23.76 -36.17
N GLN A 672 3.87 -22.51 -35.83
CA GLN A 672 4.87 -21.47 -35.58
C GLN A 672 4.69 -20.84 -34.19
N ILE A 673 5.80 -20.65 -33.48
CA ILE A 673 5.86 -19.95 -32.20
C ILE A 673 6.61 -18.65 -32.40
N GLU A 674 5.95 -17.53 -32.12
CA GLU A 674 6.56 -16.21 -32.11
C GLU A 674 6.89 -15.80 -30.67
N ILE A 675 8.16 -15.45 -30.43
CA ILE A 675 8.56 -14.73 -29.21
C ILE A 675 8.59 -13.26 -29.54
N ARG A 676 7.76 -12.48 -28.84
CA ARG A 676 7.58 -11.05 -29.07
C ARG A 676 7.93 -10.26 -27.82
N PHE A 677 8.76 -9.25 -28.01
CA PHE A 677 9.08 -8.25 -27.02
C PHE A 677 8.25 -6.99 -27.25
N GLU A 678 7.56 -6.52 -26.21
CA GLU A 678 6.86 -5.24 -26.26
C GLU A 678 7.48 -4.28 -25.25
N THR A 679 7.66 -3.03 -25.67
CA THR A 679 8.20 -1.98 -24.84
C THR A 679 7.09 -1.02 -24.44
N TYR A 680 7.10 -0.64 -23.17
CA TYR A 680 6.28 0.44 -22.64
C TYR A 680 7.20 1.49 -22.04
N GLY A 681 6.88 2.76 -22.28
CA GLY A 681 7.73 3.89 -21.89
C GLY A 681 8.43 4.53 -23.09
N PRO A 682 8.61 5.85 -23.07
CA PRO A 682 9.08 6.62 -24.22
C PRO A 682 10.56 6.34 -24.53
N GLY A 683 10.89 6.15 -25.81
CA GLY A 683 12.27 5.95 -26.27
C GLY A 683 12.87 4.58 -25.96
N LEU A 684 12.17 3.67 -25.27
CA LEU A 684 12.64 2.30 -25.10
C LEU A 684 12.39 1.48 -26.37
N GLU A 685 13.46 0.97 -26.96
CA GLU A 685 13.46 0.24 -28.22
C GLU A 685 14.18 -1.11 -28.07
N VAL A 686 13.57 -2.18 -28.57
CA VAL A 686 14.26 -3.47 -28.80
C VAL A 686 14.76 -3.49 -30.23
N THR A 687 16.08 -3.63 -30.40
CA THR A 687 16.74 -3.56 -31.71
C THR A 687 17.00 -4.94 -32.32
N LYS A 688 17.26 -5.94 -31.48
CA LYS A 688 17.43 -7.33 -31.88
C LYS A 688 16.84 -8.24 -30.80
N CYS A 689 16.39 -9.41 -31.21
CA CYS A 689 16.00 -10.45 -30.27
C CYS A 689 16.46 -11.82 -30.74
N GLY A 690 16.58 -12.75 -29.81
CA GLY A 690 16.91 -14.14 -30.09
C GLY A 690 16.16 -15.10 -29.18
N ALA A 691 16.02 -16.34 -29.62
CA ALA A 691 15.38 -17.40 -28.88
C ALA A 691 16.02 -18.76 -29.21
N HIS A 692 15.96 -19.67 -28.26
CA HIS A 692 16.51 -21.02 -28.38
C HIS A 692 15.67 -22.01 -27.56
N TRP A 693 15.20 -23.08 -28.19
CA TRP A 693 14.57 -24.21 -27.49
C TRP A 693 15.64 -25.04 -26.80
N VAL A 694 15.57 -25.18 -25.48
CA VAL A 694 16.61 -25.87 -24.72
C VAL A 694 16.26 -27.35 -24.60
N TYR A 695 17.12 -28.23 -25.09
CA TYR A 695 17.05 -29.68 -24.97
C TYR A 695 18.10 -30.21 -23.98
N GLU A 696 18.06 -31.50 -23.65
CA GLU A 696 19.06 -32.11 -22.75
C GLU A 696 20.48 -32.00 -23.33
N GLN A 697 20.65 -32.19 -24.64
CA GLN A 697 21.95 -32.11 -25.30
C GLN A 697 22.58 -30.72 -25.18
N ASP A 698 21.78 -29.64 -25.27
CA ASP A 698 22.29 -28.27 -25.11
C ASP A 698 22.91 -28.05 -23.72
N ILE A 699 22.37 -28.74 -22.69
CA ILE A 699 22.89 -28.70 -21.33
C ILE A 699 24.22 -29.47 -21.25
N GLU A 700 24.31 -30.62 -21.92
CA GLU A 700 25.53 -31.43 -22.00
C GLU A 700 26.64 -30.76 -22.80
N ASP A 701 26.32 -30.12 -23.92
CA ASP A 701 27.28 -29.44 -24.78
C ASP A 701 27.89 -28.23 -24.06
N LEU A 702 27.05 -27.42 -23.39
CA LEU A 702 27.51 -26.34 -22.51
C LEU A 702 28.38 -26.85 -21.35
N ASN A 703 28.17 -28.09 -20.89
CA ASN A 703 29.05 -28.74 -19.90
C ASN A 703 30.41 -29.16 -20.49
N GLN A 704 30.46 -29.55 -21.77
CA GLN A 704 31.68 -30.04 -22.43
C GLN A 704 32.59 -28.90 -22.94
N THR A 705 32.03 -27.84 -23.54
CA THR A 705 32.81 -26.69 -24.06
C THR A 705 33.65 -26.04 -22.97
N MET A 706 33.19 -26.08 -21.71
CA MET A 706 33.84 -25.45 -20.55
C MET A 706 34.86 -26.35 -19.82
N ARG A 707 34.82 -27.69 -20.00
CA ARG A 707 35.91 -28.57 -19.51
C ARG A 707 37.22 -28.32 -20.25
N GLY A 708 37.16 -27.79 -21.49
CA GLY A 708 38.31 -27.35 -22.25
C GLY A 708 38.94 -26.03 -21.77
N CYS A 709 38.14 -25.11 -21.19
CA CYS A 709 38.65 -23.83 -20.67
C CYS A 709 39.33 -23.94 -19.29
N ASN A 710 39.03 -24.98 -18.50
CA ASN A 710 39.69 -25.21 -17.20
C ASN A 710 41.15 -25.71 -17.30
N ASN A 711 41.68 -25.99 -18.49
CA ASN A 711 43.05 -26.49 -18.68
C ASN A 711 44.09 -25.41 -19.01
N ASN A 712 43.70 -24.15 -19.18
CA ASN A 712 44.66 -23.05 -19.16
C ASN A 712 44.60 -22.36 -17.81
N SER A 713 45.37 -22.90 -16.85
CA SER A 713 45.74 -22.18 -15.65
C SER A 713 46.32 -20.82 -16.06
N CYS A 714 45.61 -19.73 -15.78
CA CYS A 714 46.25 -18.42 -15.63
C CYS A 714 47.10 -18.49 -14.35
N SER A 715 48.30 -19.05 -14.49
CA SER A 715 49.37 -18.84 -13.52
C SER A 715 49.74 -17.37 -13.59
N ILE A 716 49.30 -16.59 -12.60
CA ILE A 716 49.91 -15.32 -12.28
C ILE A 716 51.33 -15.63 -11.80
N THR A 717 52.31 -15.57 -12.70
CA THR A 717 53.72 -15.47 -12.32
C THR A 717 53.94 -14.05 -11.76
N PRO A 718 54.49 -13.89 -10.55
CA PRO A 718 54.87 -12.58 -10.06
C PRO A 718 56.07 -12.08 -10.86
N TYR A 719 55.94 -10.93 -11.52
CA TYR A 719 57.07 -10.19 -12.05
C TYR A 719 57.80 -9.54 -10.86
N GLU A 720 58.96 -10.08 -10.52
CA GLU A 720 60.02 -9.36 -9.79
C GLU A 720 60.70 -8.43 -10.80
N ASP A 721 60.58 -7.12 -10.60
CA ASP A 721 61.41 -6.14 -11.31
C ASP A 721 62.71 -5.93 -10.52
N ASP A 722 63.75 -6.66 -10.94
CA ASP A 722 65.14 -6.25 -10.78
C ASP A 722 65.44 -5.11 -11.77
N LEU A 723 65.64 -3.90 -11.27
CA LEU A 723 66.30 -2.82 -12.01
C LEU A 723 67.41 -2.20 -11.14
N GLU A 724 68.58 -2.83 -11.18
CA GLU A 724 69.86 -2.20 -10.86
C GLU A 724 70.40 -1.44 -12.10
N ASP A 725 70.66 -0.15 -11.87
CA ASP A 725 71.76 0.68 -12.39
C ASP A 725 72.31 0.46 -13.82
N SER A 726 72.01 1.41 -14.71
CA SER A 726 73.04 1.95 -15.62
C SER A 726 72.72 3.37 -16.10
N ALA A 727 73.14 4.36 -15.31
CA ALA A 727 73.31 5.72 -15.80
C ALA A 727 74.61 6.31 -15.24
N LYS A 728 75.71 6.12 -15.97
CA LYS A 728 76.90 6.95 -15.88
C LYS A 728 77.13 7.69 -17.20
N GLU A 729 76.96 9.00 -17.08
CA GLU A 729 77.83 10.08 -17.56
C GLU A 729 78.41 10.02 -18.98
N THR A 730 78.15 11.09 -19.75
CA THR A 730 79.12 12.09 -20.30
C THR A 730 78.40 12.90 -21.40
N LYS A 731 78.54 14.22 -21.62
CA LYS A 731 79.36 15.32 -21.07
C LYS A 731 79.00 16.62 -21.85
N ILE A 732 79.36 17.78 -21.28
CA ILE A 732 79.67 19.08 -21.95
C ILE A 732 78.44 19.82 -22.53
N GLU A 733 78.16 21.10 -22.24
CA GLU A 733 78.95 22.28 -21.89
C GLU A 733 78.15 23.25 -21.01
#